data_AF-U9SXG9-F1
#
_entry.id   AF-U9SXG9-F1
#
_cell.length_a   1.000
_cell.length_b   1.000
_cell.length_c   1.000
_cell.angle_alpha   90.00
_cell.angle_beta   90.00
_cell.angle_gamma   90.00
#
_symmetry.space_group_name_H-M   'P 1'
#
loop_
_entity.id
_entity.type
_entity.pdbx_description
1 polymer ?
#
loop_
_entity_poly.entity_id
_entity_poly.type
_entity_poly.pdbx_seq_one_letter_code
_entity_poly.pdbx_strand_id
1 'polypeptide(L)'
;MTSYNNILKDDEDFIKNFLKNFCRPNNISKEDDDFLKNFLKNFYRQIVKLENYDKLENIENILTKWIKEFFNINNRDFVTILNLMEDHEENENWFSGLLGYFYEQGMGKTTNKNKALNLYLLSLNNNNNNNNNNNNNNYNYNNNYDDDENENVELTSKYQLLNIIISKYLLSFFYYRDNILDKSNFIVKEFKYFENVNVMSHDQFENFNGLLINICKDEIDVIEKYFESKEKYLNENQLDYNKKKESIELNNLGFCYQYGLGKNKDEFKAFEFYLKSAERGNSCAQNNLGYCYQNGIGINKDEKKSFEWYLKASNEDIHAQYNLGLCYQYGIGINKDDKKSFECYLKSAEKGYSNIQNMLGNCYKNGIGTKKDLEKAIYWYKEAINNGNKFAICNLGICYQNGKGVEQDKQMAFELFQKSAEQECINAQYQLGCCYNNGIGVKANMTKAFELYSIAAEKGHGFAQHTLGTLYINGNGTEKNIEKAIYWYIKSAESGCKLAQYKLGNYYKIGEYVEKDERNAFEYYKKSADQNYFYAQFELANCYEKGIGIDIDLLKAFELYKIAAKKGYRIAQKILATLYENGKGTEKDLDKSYYWFNKAEEKDNVVAQYNLGNCYKNGRGIIKDEVRAFKYYKKSAKKGYLESQFELGFCYEKGIGIEVNEKSAIESYEIAAENGHIIAQCNLGILYENFEKNFEKAIYWYNKAAKNGSEVALYNLGNCYKCGIGVTVDERKAFKYYYKSAKNEFRDAIYQLGYCYEKGIGIRINILKSFELYKKAAEKGCKFAQSNLGISYENGKGTEKNFEQAVYWYNKAAENGCEIAQYNLGNCYKNGKGVEKDEEKAFEYYNESANQEYLSAKFELGYCYYKGIGTEIDKTKAFELYKDAAENKCVIAQSYLGILYENGEGTEVNLKKAIYWYNRAAENGCKIAQYNLGNCYKVGKGIKKDDVKAFMHFRTSANQGHVDALFEFGRCYNNGIGTYIDKAKAFELYKTAAKKGSRFAQNELGTLYKNGKGIEKDLKEAIFWYKKASKNGCKVAQYNLGNCYNYGVGVKKSEIKAFEYYKKSSDQDYFDAQVKLKCFYDYGPKRDKIKSVELNKILAEKGNGFVQCIAQYDLGVAYQYGD
;
A
#
# COMPACT_ATOMS: atom_id res chain seq x y z
N MET A 1 13.30 3.54 141.21
CA MET A 1 12.69 4.83 141.54
C MET A 1 12.67 5.65 140.27
N THR A 2 11.52 5.65 139.60
CA THR A 2 10.62 6.82 139.52
C THR A 2 11.17 7.82 138.50
N SER A 3 10.65 7.79 137.28
CA SER A 3 9.42 8.48 136.85
C SER A 3 9.64 9.98 136.67
N TYR A 4 9.01 10.52 135.63
CA TYR A 4 8.88 11.94 135.31
C TYR A 4 10.12 12.60 134.70
N ASN A 5 10.24 12.47 133.38
CA ASN A 5 9.96 13.60 132.47
C ASN A 5 10.40 13.22 131.06
N ASN A 6 9.45 12.79 130.23
CA ASN A 6 9.47 12.92 128.77
C ASN A 6 8.03 12.67 128.27
N ILE A 7 7.14 13.58 128.63
CA ILE A 7 5.82 13.77 128.00
C ILE A 7 5.95 15.08 127.25
N LEU A 8 5.94 15.02 125.90
CA LEU A 8 5.80 16.08 124.88
C LEU A 8 6.70 15.81 123.65
N LYS A 9 6.51 14.67 122.98
CA LYS A 9 6.98 14.48 121.59
C LYS A 9 6.30 13.38 120.77
N ASP A 10 5.43 12.56 121.37
CA ASP A 10 4.77 11.45 120.67
C ASP A 10 3.35 11.76 120.13
N ASP A 11 2.83 12.99 120.32
CA ASP A 11 1.49 13.38 119.83
C ASP A 11 1.50 14.20 118.52
N GLU A 12 2.66 14.63 117.99
CA GLU A 12 2.74 15.34 116.70
C GLU A 12 2.83 14.41 115.48
N ASP A 13 3.49 13.24 115.61
CA ASP A 13 3.64 12.29 114.50
C ASP A 13 2.42 11.37 114.33
N PHE A 14 1.67 11.10 115.41
CA PHE A 14 0.39 10.38 115.30
C PHE A 14 -0.70 11.24 114.65
N ILE A 15 -0.76 12.54 114.95
CA ILE A 15 -1.70 13.48 114.31
C ILE A 15 -1.30 13.79 112.86
N LYS A 16 0.00 13.85 112.53
CA LYS A 16 0.47 13.96 111.13
C LYS A 16 0.19 12.71 110.29
N ASN A 17 0.25 11.50 110.84
CA ASN A 17 -0.09 10.27 110.12
C ASN A 17 -1.61 9.99 110.09
N PHE A 18 -2.36 10.40 111.11
CA PHE A 18 -3.82 10.24 111.14
C PHE A 18 -4.54 11.25 110.23
N LEU A 19 -4.00 12.46 110.03
CA LEU A 19 -4.54 13.45 109.07
C LEU A 19 -4.07 13.24 107.62
N LYS A 20 -3.04 12.42 107.37
CA LYS A 20 -2.61 12.06 106.00
C LYS A 20 -3.48 10.98 105.35
N ASN A 21 -4.25 10.23 106.16
CA ASN A 21 -5.08 9.11 105.70
C ASN A 21 -6.59 9.40 105.61
N PHE A 22 -7.06 10.64 105.83
CA PHE A 22 -8.50 10.96 105.72
C PHE A 22 -8.87 12.23 104.95
N CYS A 23 -7.93 12.88 104.26
CA CYS A 23 -8.21 13.97 103.33
C CYS A 23 -7.24 13.95 102.13
N ARG A 24 -7.51 13.12 101.12
CA ARG A 24 -7.23 13.49 99.73
C ARG A 24 -8.53 13.43 98.94
N PRO A 25 -9.22 14.57 98.73
CA PRO A 25 -10.12 14.67 97.61
C PRO A 25 -9.25 14.76 96.36
N ASN A 26 -8.87 13.62 95.78
CA ASN A 26 -8.20 13.54 94.48
C ASN A 26 -9.23 13.78 93.36
N ASN A 27 -9.93 14.90 93.41
CA ASN A 27 -10.68 15.37 92.23
C ASN A 27 -9.68 16.09 91.32
N ILE A 28 -8.80 15.34 90.67
CA ILE A 28 -8.20 15.80 89.41
C ILE A 28 -9.38 16.16 88.52
N SER A 29 -9.39 17.37 87.96
CA SER A 29 -10.49 17.79 87.10
C SER A 29 -10.55 16.85 85.88
N LYS A 30 -11.74 16.61 85.35
CA LYS A 30 -11.87 15.77 84.14
C LYS A 30 -11.00 16.30 82.98
N GLU A 31 -10.84 17.62 82.90
CA GLU A 31 -9.96 18.28 81.93
C GLU A 31 -8.48 17.94 82.14
N ASP A 32 -8.01 17.89 83.40
CA ASP A 32 -6.62 17.53 83.71
C ASP A 32 -6.36 16.02 83.53
N ASP A 33 -7.33 15.16 83.85
CA ASP A 33 -7.27 13.72 83.57
C ASP A 33 -7.22 13.42 82.06
N ASP A 34 -8.09 14.07 81.27
CA ASP A 34 -8.07 13.97 79.81
C ASP A 34 -6.76 14.51 79.21
N PHE A 35 -6.20 15.59 79.79
CA PHE A 35 -4.89 16.11 79.40
C PHE A 35 -3.77 15.10 79.67
N LEU A 36 -3.70 14.50 80.86
CA LEU A 36 -2.66 13.52 81.21
C LEU A 36 -2.74 12.26 80.33
N LYS A 37 -3.95 11.78 80.05
CA LYS A 37 -4.20 10.67 79.11
C LYS A 37 -3.71 10.99 77.69
N ASN A 38 -3.98 12.20 77.21
CA ASN A 38 -3.50 12.64 75.90
C ASN A 38 -1.98 12.86 75.88
N PHE A 39 -1.40 13.35 76.97
CA PHE A 39 0.04 13.50 77.08
C PHE A 39 0.74 12.13 76.98
N LEU A 40 0.26 11.12 77.71
CA LEU A 40 0.79 9.75 77.67
C LEU A 40 0.75 9.14 76.26
N LYS A 41 -0.39 9.25 75.55
CA LYS A 41 -0.52 8.78 74.16
C LYS A 41 0.46 9.47 73.21
N ASN A 42 0.55 10.79 73.31
CA ASN A 42 1.41 11.56 72.40
C ASN A 42 2.89 11.32 72.68
N PHE A 43 3.28 11.12 73.94
CA PHE A 43 4.64 10.77 74.31
C PHE A 43 5.04 9.40 73.75
N TYR A 44 4.16 8.39 73.85
CA TYR A 44 4.36 7.09 73.18
C TYR A 44 4.60 7.26 71.67
N ARG A 45 3.77 8.05 70.97
CA ARG A 45 3.96 8.32 69.53
C ARG A 45 5.31 8.94 69.21
N GLN A 46 5.85 9.78 70.09
CA GLN A 46 7.18 10.34 69.88
C GLN A 46 8.28 9.29 70.04
N ILE A 47 8.16 8.40 71.02
CA ILE A 47 9.11 7.30 71.20
C ILE A 47 9.14 6.41 69.95
N VAL A 48 7.96 6.08 69.41
CA VAL A 48 7.82 5.24 68.22
C VAL A 48 8.45 5.89 66.97
N LYS A 49 8.28 7.20 66.79
CA LYS A 49 8.78 7.94 65.61
C LYS A 49 10.31 8.05 65.48
N LEU A 50 11.09 7.57 66.46
CA LEU A 50 12.55 7.72 66.48
C LEU A 50 13.30 6.77 65.50
N GLU A 51 12.68 6.35 64.39
CA GLU A 51 13.08 5.25 63.47
C GLU A 51 14.43 5.43 62.70
N ASN A 52 15.22 6.48 62.92
CA ASN A 52 16.50 6.69 62.23
C ASN A 52 17.68 6.85 63.21
N TYR A 53 18.47 5.78 63.34
CA TYR A 53 19.63 5.68 64.24
C TYR A 53 20.86 6.52 63.82
N ASP A 54 20.81 7.22 62.68
CA ASP A 54 21.91 8.05 62.18
C ASP A 54 22.15 9.34 63.00
N LYS A 55 21.36 9.62 64.04
CA LYS A 55 21.52 10.77 64.97
C LYS A 55 21.42 10.36 66.45
N LEU A 56 22.14 9.30 66.83
CA LEU A 56 22.18 8.76 68.20
C LEU A 56 22.64 9.75 69.29
N GLU A 57 23.29 10.86 68.94
CA GLU A 57 23.77 11.85 69.92
C GLU A 57 22.66 12.72 70.57
N ASN A 58 21.38 12.63 70.17
CA ASN A 58 20.37 13.63 70.59
C ASN A 58 18.95 13.12 70.90
N ILE A 59 18.71 11.83 71.16
CA ILE A 59 17.35 11.29 71.40
C ILE A 59 16.68 11.91 72.64
N GLU A 60 17.41 11.99 73.76
CA GLU A 60 16.91 12.64 74.99
C GLU A 60 16.58 14.12 74.76
N ASN A 61 17.38 14.80 73.92
CA ASN A 61 17.14 16.19 73.52
C ASN A 61 15.90 16.34 72.63
N ILE A 62 15.58 15.37 71.78
CA ILE A 62 14.38 15.38 70.93
C ILE A 62 13.13 15.23 71.79
N LEU A 63 13.09 14.22 72.69
CA LEU A 63 11.97 13.99 73.58
C LEU A 63 11.80 15.15 74.58
N THR A 64 12.88 15.67 75.14
CA THR A 64 12.86 16.85 76.03
C THR A 64 12.38 18.11 75.32
N LYS A 65 12.86 18.36 74.09
CA LYS A 65 12.41 19.49 73.28
C LYS A 65 10.93 19.37 72.94
N TRP A 66 10.47 18.17 72.59
CA TRP A 66 9.07 17.91 72.31
C TRP A 66 8.19 18.16 73.55
N ILE A 67 8.56 17.69 74.74
CA ILE A 67 7.78 17.96 75.96
C ILE A 67 7.70 19.47 76.22
N LYS A 68 8.81 20.22 76.08
CA LYS A 68 8.82 21.69 76.21
C LYS A 68 7.85 22.36 75.24
N GLU A 69 7.86 21.96 73.97
CA GLU A 69 6.94 22.47 72.96
C GLU A 69 5.49 22.09 73.25
N PHE A 70 5.25 20.83 73.64
CA PHE A 70 3.91 20.32 73.97
C PHE A 70 3.29 21.05 75.18
N PHE A 71 4.06 21.31 76.23
CA PHE A 71 3.59 22.06 77.41
C PHE A 71 3.40 23.55 77.14
N ASN A 72 4.28 24.17 76.33
CA ASN A 72 4.11 25.56 75.89
C ASN A 72 2.83 25.76 75.07
N ILE A 73 2.53 24.86 74.13
CA ILE A 73 1.31 24.94 73.31
C ILE A 73 0.04 24.81 74.16
N ASN A 74 0.10 24.02 75.23
CA ASN A 74 -1.05 23.75 76.10
C ASN A 74 -1.11 24.62 77.37
N ASN A 75 -0.25 25.66 77.48
CA ASN A 75 -0.17 26.56 78.66
C ASN A 75 -0.06 25.80 80.00
N ARG A 76 0.83 24.81 80.09
CA ARG A 76 1.11 24.05 81.32
C ARG A 76 2.60 24.13 81.68
N ASP A 77 2.94 24.10 82.97
CA ASP A 77 4.33 24.08 83.44
C ASP A 77 4.75 22.71 84.00
N PHE A 78 6.06 22.44 84.01
CA PHE A 78 6.62 21.15 84.40
C PHE A 78 6.32 20.75 85.85
N VAL A 79 6.27 21.71 86.78
CA VAL A 79 6.06 21.42 88.21
C VAL A 79 4.62 21.00 88.44
N THR A 80 3.68 21.72 87.81
CA THR A 80 2.25 21.40 87.90
C THR A 80 1.94 20.03 87.30
N ILE A 81 2.46 19.69 86.12
CA ILE A 81 2.21 18.37 85.51
C ILE A 81 2.89 17.24 86.29
N LEU A 82 4.09 17.46 86.82
CA LEU A 82 4.77 16.47 87.66
C LEU A 82 3.94 16.16 88.92
N ASN A 83 3.43 17.19 89.61
CA ASN A 83 2.58 17.00 90.79
C ASN A 83 1.25 16.29 90.43
N LEU A 84 0.62 16.66 89.30
CA LEU A 84 -0.59 15.98 88.82
C LEU A 84 -0.35 14.50 88.54
N MET A 85 0.78 14.12 87.94
CA MET A 85 1.13 12.72 87.72
C MET A 85 1.47 11.98 89.03
N GLU A 86 2.16 12.63 89.98
CA GLU A 86 2.48 12.03 91.28
C GLU A 86 1.24 11.81 92.16
N ASP A 87 0.27 12.73 92.09
CA ASP A 87 -0.94 12.69 92.91
C ASP A 87 -2.11 11.92 92.27
N HIS A 88 -1.99 11.46 91.02
CA HIS A 88 -3.02 10.67 90.32
C HIS A 88 -3.25 9.29 90.97
N GLU A 89 -4.51 8.82 91.01
CA GLU A 89 -4.84 7.50 91.61
C GLU A 89 -4.14 6.33 90.91
N GLU A 90 -4.09 6.37 89.58
CA GLU A 90 -3.38 5.41 88.72
C GLU A 90 -1.90 5.78 88.45
N ASN A 91 -1.24 6.54 89.33
CA ASN A 91 0.13 7.03 89.09
C ASN A 91 1.14 5.92 88.75
N GLU A 92 1.11 4.80 89.47
CA GLU A 92 1.98 3.64 89.25
C GLU A 92 1.62 2.90 87.96
N ASN A 93 0.34 2.81 87.63
CA ASN A 93 -0.13 2.05 86.47
C ASN A 93 0.03 2.80 85.15
N TRP A 94 -0.30 4.10 85.11
CA TRP A 94 -0.35 4.88 83.86
C TRP A 94 0.89 5.75 83.65
N PHE A 95 1.58 6.16 84.71
CA PHE A 95 2.56 7.25 84.59
C PHE A 95 3.94 6.91 85.14
N SER A 96 4.19 5.73 85.70
CA SER A 96 5.49 5.40 86.29
C SER A 96 6.65 5.57 85.29
N GLY A 97 6.48 5.21 84.01
CA GLY A 97 7.49 5.42 82.97
C GLY A 97 7.77 6.90 82.70
N LEU A 98 6.72 7.71 82.58
CA LEU A 98 6.86 9.15 82.40
C LEU A 98 7.47 9.85 83.62
N LEU A 99 7.05 9.46 84.82
CA LEU A 99 7.64 9.93 86.08
C LEU A 99 9.13 9.59 86.13
N GLY A 100 9.50 8.38 85.70
CA GLY A 100 10.88 7.96 85.58
C GLY A 100 11.69 8.91 84.69
N TYR A 101 11.16 9.24 83.52
CA TYR A 101 11.79 10.17 82.57
C TYR A 101 11.95 11.59 83.13
N PHE A 102 10.93 12.11 83.83
CA PHE A 102 10.98 13.45 84.44
C PHE A 102 12.08 13.52 85.51
N TYR A 103 12.21 12.48 86.33
CA TYR A 103 13.28 12.39 87.33
C TYR A 103 14.67 12.18 86.71
N GLU A 104 14.76 11.45 85.59
CA GLU A 104 16.02 11.26 84.86
C GLU A 104 16.52 12.57 84.24
N GLN A 105 15.63 13.36 83.66
CA GLN A 105 15.96 14.60 82.94
C GLN A 105 15.91 15.86 83.81
N GLY A 106 15.48 15.75 85.08
CA GLY A 106 15.37 16.89 85.99
C GLY A 106 14.27 17.89 85.59
N MET A 107 13.15 17.40 85.05
CA MET A 107 12.01 18.23 84.64
C MET A 107 11.09 18.48 85.84
N GLY A 108 11.00 19.72 86.32
CA GLY A 108 10.15 20.12 87.45
C GLY A 108 10.75 19.88 88.85
N LYS A 109 11.77 19.03 88.98
CA LYS A 109 12.58 18.79 90.21
C LYS A 109 14.04 18.49 89.84
N THR A 110 14.94 18.45 90.82
CA THR A 110 16.35 18.05 90.61
C THR A 110 16.49 16.61 90.13
N THR A 111 17.42 16.35 89.21
CA THR A 111 17.69 15.03 88.64
C THR A 111 17.94 13.95 89.70
N ASN A 112 17.28 12.78 89.56
CA ASN A 112 17.46 11.61 90.43
C ASN A 112 17.36 10.30 89.63
N LYS A 113 18.51 9.81 89.14
CA LYS A 113 18.59 8.61 88.29
C LYS A 113 18.17 7.31 88.99
N ASN A 114 18.40 7.19 90.29
CA ASN A 114 17.98 6.00 91.05
C ASN A 114 16.45 5.93 91.18
N LYS A 115 15.81 7.08 91.42
CA LYS A 115 14.35 7.16 91.43
C LYS A 115 13.76 6.89 90.05
N ALA A 116 14.41 7.38 88.99
CA ALA A 116 14.01 7.11 87.61
C ALA A 116 14.03 5.61 87.28
N LEU A 117 15.13 4.92 87.60
CA LEU A 117 15.27 3.48 87.37
C LEU A 117 14.19 2.68 88.12
N ASN A 118 13.95 2.99 89.39
CA ASN A 118 12.92 2.31 90.18
C ASN A 118 11.52 2.48 89.56
N LEU A 119 11.22 3.67 89.03
CA LEU A 119 9.93 3.95 88.38
C LEU A 119 9.76 3.22 87.03
N TYR A 120 10.83 3.09 86.24
CA TYR A 120 10.81 2.27 85.02
C TYR A 120 10.59 0.79 85.34
N LEU A 121 11.28 0.27 86.35
CA LEU A 121 11.12 -1.11 86.80
C LEU A 121 9.75 -1.37 87.45
N LEU A 122 9.17 -0.38 88.12
CA LEU A 122 7.85 -0.49 88.76
C LEU A 122 6.76 -0.86 87.75
N SER A 123 6.72 -0.20 86.59
CA SER A 123 5.78 -0.55 85.50
C SER A 123 5.94 -1.98 84.98
N LEU A 124 7.15 -2.52 85.04
CA LEU A 124 7.44 -3.88 84.55
C LEU A 124 7.15 -4.93 85.62
N ASN A 125 7.40 -4.61 86.89
CA ASN A 125 7.17 -5.50 88.02
C ASN A 125 5.69 -5.59 88.42
N ASN A 126 4.90 -4.54 88.19
CA ASN A 126 3.43 -4.60 88.33
C ASN A 126 2.78 -5.58 87.32
N ASN A 127 3.53 -6.06 86.32
CA ASN A 127 3.12 -7.13 85.41
C ASN A 127 3.64 -8.53 85.82
N ASN A 128 4.66 -8.61 86.70
CA ASN A 128 5.43 -9.85 86.97
C ASN A 128 5.42 -10.33 88.43
N ASN A 129 4.84 -9.61 89.39
CA ASN A 129 4.85 -10.01 90.80
C ASN A 129 3.74 -11.02 91.15
N ASN A 130 4.00 -12.30 90.84
CA ASN A 130 3.86 -13.41 91.80
C ASN A 130 4.52 -14.73 91.35
N ASN A 131 5.65 -14.67 90.64
CA ASN A 131 6.53 -15.83 90.45
C ASN A 131 7.91 -15.56 91.05
N ASN A 132 8.02 -15.68 92.37
CA ASN A 132 9.26 -16.09 93.03
C ASN A 132 8.97 -16.58 94.45
N ASN A 133 8.85 -17.89 94.60
CA ASN A 133 9.18 -18.61 95.83
C ASN A 133 9.65 -20.02 95.48
N ASN A 134 10.91 -20.15 95.02
CA ASN A 134 11.93 -20.92 95.75
C ASN A 134 13.21 -21.13 94.91
N ASN A 135 14.31 -20.91 95.60
CA ASN A 135 15.70 -21.03 95.16
C ASN A 135 16.15 -22.47 94.87
N ASN A 136 17.23 -22.52 94.07
CA ASN A 136 18.37 -23.46 94.08
C ASN A 136 18.41 -24.67 93.12
N ASN A 137 19.56 -24.69 92.41
CA ASN A 137 20.40 -25.82 91.97
C ASN A 137 20.21 -26.44 90.56
N ASN A 138 21.35 -26.42 89.86
CA ASN A 138 21.94 -27.41 88.94
C ASN A 138 21.36 -27.67 87.54
N TYR A 139 22.31 -27.77 86.61
CA TYR A 139 22.22 -28.29 85.24
C TYR A 139 21.32 -29.53 85.10
N ASN A 140 20.41 -29.56 84.11
CA ASN A 140 20.43 -30.58 83.05
C ASN A 140 19.40 -30.34 81.92
N TYR A 141 19.80 -30.74 80.71
CA TYR A 141 18.97 -30.96 79.54
C TYR A 141 18.11 -32.24 79.71
N ASN A 142 16.79 -32.15 79.55
CA ASN A 142 15.98 -32.93 78.59
C ASN A 142 14.47 -32.93 78.89
N ASN A 143 13.70 -32.76 77.81
CA ASN A 143 12.30 -33.09 77.51
C ASN A 143 11.45 -33.78 78.59
N ASN A 144 10.26 -33.23 78.85
CA ASN A 144 8.98 -33.85 78.50
C ASN A 144 7.80 -32.89 78.68
N TYR A 145 6.78 -33.10 77.85
CA TYR A 145 5.44 -32.52 77.92
C TYR A 145 4.81 -32.74 79.31
N ASP A 146 4.18 -31.72 79.88
CA ASP A 146 2.71 -31.62 79.94
C ASP A 146 2.28 -30.26 80.52
N ASP A 147 1.08 -29.89 80.12
CA ASP A 147 0.30 -28.73 80.50
C ASP A 147 0.27 -28.46 82.02
N ASP A 148 0.35 -27.19 82.42
CA ASP A 148 -0.70 -26.58 83.23
C ASP A 148 -0.52 -25.04 83.38
N GLU A 149 -1.64 -24.37 83.10
CA GLU A 149 -2.12 -23.08 83.65
C GLU A 149 -1.09 -22.00 84.01
N ASN A 150 -0.79 -21.12 83.06
CA ASN A 150 -0.37 -19.75 83.38
C ASN A 150 -1.62 -18.85 83.46
N GLU A 151 -2.06 -18.54 84.68
CA GLU A 151 -3.00 -17.46 84.96
C GLU A 151 -2.42 -16.15 84.36
N ASN A 152 -2.98 -15.71 83.24
CA ASN A 152 -2.61 -14.46 82.59
C ASN A 152 -3.09 -13.27 83.45
N VAL A 153 -2.17 -12.42 83.89
CA VAL A 153 -2.48 -11.16 84.57
C VAL A 153 -3.26 -10.24 83.63
N GLU A 154 -4.49 -9.90 84.01
CA GLU A 154 -5.41 -9.17 83.14
C GLU A 154 -5.13 -7.65 83.17
N LEU A 155 -4.59 -7.10 82.07
CA LEU A 155 -4.50 -5.66 81.83
C LEU A 155 -5.90 -5.02 81.92
N THR A 156 -6.03 -4.00 82.77
CA THR A 156 -7.30 -3.34 83.07
C THR A 156 -7.51 -2.05 82.29
N SER A 157 -6.47 -1.46 81.69
CA SER A 157 -6.61 -0.25 80.87
C SER A 157 -5.59 -0.12 79.73
N LYS A 158 -5.96 0.63 78.68
CA LYS A 158 -5.03 0.97 77.58
C LYS A 158 -3.85 1.83 78.03
N TYR A 159 -4.02 2.65 79.05
CA TYR A 159 -2.99 3.56 79.55
C TYR A 159 -1.91 2.80 80.33
N GLN A 160 -2.30 1.73 81.02
CA GLN A 160 -1.35 0.80 81.64
C GLN A 160 -0.44 0.13 80.60
N LEU A 161 -1.01 -0.30 79.47
CA LEU A 161 -0.25 -0.88 78.37
C LEU A 161 0.73 0.12 77.74
N LEU A 162 0.28 1.36 77.49
CA LEU A 162 1.15 2.43 76.99
C LEU A 162 2.31 2.71 77.95
N ASN A 163 2.04 2.76 79.26
CA ASN A 163 3.07 2.98 80.27
C ASN A 163 4.13 1.88 80.27
N ILE A 164 3.71 0.60 80.18
CA ILE A 164 4.64 -0.54 80.09
C ILE A 164 5.56 -0.40 78.88
N ILE A 165 4.99 -0.11 77.70
CA ILE A 165 5.75 0.03 76.47
C ILE A 165 6.75 1.19 76.56
N ILE A 166 6.30 2.36 77.02
CA ILE A 166 7.15 3.53 77.24
C ILE A 166 8.32 3.17 78.18
N SER A 167 8.03 2.50 79.30
CA SER A 167 9.05 2.12 80.27
C SER A 167 10.06 1.12 79.71
N LYS A 168 9.64 0.15 78.89
CA LYS A 168 10.59 -0.77 78.22
C LYS A 168 11.56 -0.01 77.31
N TYR A 169 11.05 0.93 76.53
CA TYR A 169 11.87 1.77 75.65
C TYR A 169 12.84 2.63 76.46
N LEU A 170 12.34 3.38 77.44
CA LEU A 170 13.17 4.26 78.26
C LEU A 170 14.20 3.48 79.08
N LEU A 171 13.84 2.31 79.61
CA LEU A 171 14.76 1.43 80.32
C LEU A 171 15.85 0.86 79.41
N SER A 172 15.51 0.54 78.15
CA SER A 172 16.51 0.11 77.16
C SER A 172 17.53 1.22 76.88
N PHE A 173 17.08 2.47 76.74
CA PHE A 173 17.97 3.62 76.60
C PHE A 173 18.80 3.86 77.88
N PHE A 174 18.20 3.69 79.06
CA PHE A 174 18.86 3.83 80.36
C PHE A 174 20.04 2.86 80.53
N TYR A 175 19.94 1.62 80.03
CA TYR A 175 20.98 0.58 80.18
C TYR A 175 21.95 0.44 79.00
N TYR A 176 21.48 0.52 77.76
CA TYR A 176 22.29 0.17 76.58
C TYR A 176 22.97 1.35 75.89
N ARG A 177 22.89 2.54 76.50
CA ARG A 177 23.46 3.82 76.04
C ARG A 177 24.84 3.69 75.38
N ASP A 178 25.79 3.03 76.04
CA ASP A 178 27.19 2.98 75.59
C ASP A 178 27.47 1.81 74.61
N ASN A 179 26.66 0.75 74.61
CA ASN A 179 26.84 -0.43 73.75
C ASN A 179 26.22 -0.27 72.35
N ILE A 180 25.19 0.58 72.21
CA ILE A 180 24.53 0.86 70.91
C ILE A 180 25.41 1.76 70.03
N LEU A 181 26.22 2.64 70.63
CA LEU A 181 27.13 3.56 69.94
C LEU A 181 28.37 2.87 69.33
N ASP A 182 28.87 1.79 69.93
CA ASP A 182 30.09 1.10 69.48
C ASP A 182 29.85 0.07 68.35
N LYS A 183 28.65 -0.54 68.30
CA LYS A 183 28.29 -1.51 67.25
C LYS A 183 27.79 -0.89 65.94
N SER A 184 27.26 0.33 65.96
CA SER A 184 26.75 1.01 64.76
C SER A 184 27.86 1.38 63.77
N ASN A 185 29.07 1.69 64.26
CA ASN A 185 30.24 2.00 63.43
C ASN A 185 30.83 0.79 62.68
N PHE A 186 30.53 -0.44 63.11
CA PHE A 186 31.06 -1.66 62.49
C PHE A 186 30.10 -2.29 61.46
N ILE A 187 28.78 -2.08 61.62
CA ILE A 187 27.73 -2.74 60.80
C ILE A 187 27.52 -2.08 59.42
N VAL A 188 27.87 -0.79 59.27
CA VAL A 188 27.66 -0.02 58.03
C VAL A 188 28.59 -0.45 56.87
N LYS A 189 29.66 -1.22 57.13
CA LYS A 189 30.64 -1.60 56.09
C LYS A 189 30.51 -3.00 55.49
N GLU A 190 29.72 -3.93 56.05
CA GLU A 190 29.76 -5.34 55.58
C GLU A 190 28.42 -6.04 55.27
N PHE A 191 27.24 -5.46 55.51
CA PHE A 191 25.97 -6.20 55.36
C PHE A 191 24.98 -5.55 54.38
N LYS A 192 25.12 -5.87 53.08
CA LYS A 192 24.19 -5.45 52.00
C LYS A 192 23.35 -6.60 51.41
N TYR A 193 23.41 -7.79 51.98
CA TYR A 193 22.57 -8.95 51.63
C TYR A 193 22.34 -9.75 52.92
N PHE A 194 21.09 -10.15 53.17
CA PHE A 194 20.51 -10.73 54.40
C PHE A 194 19.97 -9.71 55.42
N GLU A 195 18.65 -9.46 55.33
CA GLU A 195 17.85 -8.96 56.44
C GLU A 195 17.83 -10.04 57.55
N ASN A 196 18.02 -9.59 58.81
CA ASN A 196 18.06 -10.35 60.08
C ASN A 196 19.44 -10.86 60.55
N VAL A 197 20.19 -10.01 61.26
CA VAL A 197 20.82 -10.39 62.54
C VAL A 197 20.80 -9.23 63.56
N ASN A 198 20.02 -9.43 64.61
CA ASN A 198 19.86 -8.75 65.92
C ASN A 198 20.81 -7.60 66.34
N VAL A 199 20.30 -6.37 66.24
CA VAL A 199 20.08 -5.44 67.38
C VAL A 199 18.72 -4.73 67.10
N MET A 200 17.69 -5.04 67.91
CA MET A 200 16.26 -4.67 67.78
C MET A 200 15.71 -4.57 66.33
N SER A 201 15.19 -5.68 65.80
CA SER A 201 14.56 -5.76 64.47
C SER A 201 13.36 -4.82 64.31
N HIS A 202 13.14 -4.31 63.09
CA HIS A 202 12.06 -3.38 62.68
C HIS A 202 10.61 -3.92 62.85
N ASP A 203 10.48 -5.14 63.34
CA ASP A 203 9.23 -5.88 63.55
C ASP A 203 9.25 -6.60 64.91
N GLN A 204 9.55 -5.87 65.99
CA GLN A 204 9.35 -6.40 67.34
C GLN A 204 7.87 -6.38 67.68
N PHE A 205 7.28 -7.57 67.75
CA PHE A 205 5.92 -7.77 68.20
C PHE A 205 5.93 -8.34 69.63
N GLU A 206 5.19 -7.71 70.52
CA GLU A 206 4.94 -8.24 71.87
C GLU A 206 3.46 -8.60 72.04
N ASN A 207 3.21 -9.72 72.72
CA ASN A 207 1.86 -10.17 73.01
C ASN A 207 1.44 -9.66 74.40
N PHE A 208 0.40 -8.82 74.42
CA PHE A 208 -0.20 -8.28 75.63
C PHE A 208 -1.62 -8.85 75.77
N ASN A 209 -1.77 -9.94 76.53
CA ASN A 209 -3.05 -10.63 76.74
C ASN A 209 -3.79 -11.01 75.45
N GLY A 210 -3.06 -11.54 74.47
CA GLY A 210 -3.58 -11.94 73.16
C GLY A 210 -3.57 -10.83 72.12
N LEU A 211 -3.27 -9.59 72.52
CA LEU A 211 -3.08 -8.46 71.61
C LEU A 211 -1.60 -8.41 71.17
N LEU A 212 -1.34 -8.79 69.92
CA LEU A 212 -0.01 -8.70 69.32
C LEU A 212 0.24 -7.26 68.86
N ILE A 213 1.20 -6.57 69.47
CA ILE A 213 1.52 -5.17 69.18
C ILE A 213 2.92 -5.02 68.64
N ASN A 214 3.06 -4.36 67.48
CA ASN A 214 4.37 -3.90 67.03
C ASN A 214 4.81 -2.70 67.86
N ILE A 215 5.91 -2.84 68.61
CA ILE A 215 6.35 -1.77 69.51
C ILE A 215 6.91 -0.55 68.74
N CYS A 216 7.24 -0.71 67.45
CA CYS A 216 7.83 0.31 66.59
C CYS A 216 6.88 0.97 65.57
N LYS A 217 5.63 0.52 65.37
CA LYS A 217 4.79 0.98 64.23
C LYS A 217 3.55 1.83 64.57
N ASP A 218 3.39 2.29 65.81
CA ASP A 218 2.24 3.06 66.34
C ASP A 218 0.88 2.39 66.07
N GLU A 219 0.47 1.53 66.99
CA GLU A 219 -0.80 0.78 66.89
C GLU A 219 -1.87 1.29 67.87
N ILE A 220 -1.86 2.59 68.23
CA ILE A 220 -2.84 3.15 69.18
C ILE A 220 -4.28 2.83 68.78
N ASP A 221 -4.64 2.93 67.50
CA ASP A 221 -6.02 2.67 67.04
C ASP A 221 -6.43 1.20 67.24
N VAL A 222 -5.46 0.26 67.16
CA VAL A 222 -5.69 -1.17 67.40
C VAL A 222 -5.85 -1.43 68.89
N ILE A 223 -5.00 -0.81 69.71
CA ILE A 223 -5.08 -0.86 71.18
C ILE A 223 -6.43 -0.29 71.64
N GLU A 224 -6.84 0.87 71.10
CA GLU A 224 -8.11 1.50 71.45
C GLU A 224 -9.31 0.61 71.09
N LYS A 225 -9.33 0.06 69.87
CA LYS A 225 -10.38 -0.90 69.48
C LYS A 225 -10.37 -2.15 70.34
N TYR A 226 -9.21 -2.65 70.75
CA TYR A 226 -9.13 -3.83 71.61
C TYR A 226 -9.79 -3.57 72.97
N PHE A 227 -9.44 -2.48 73.65
CA PHE A 227 -10.04 -2.14 74.94
C PHE A 227 -11.51 -1.69 74.83
N GLU A 228 -11.89 -0.95 73.79
CA GLU A 228 -13.30 -0.64 73.50
C GLU A 228 -14.12 -1.91 73.26
N SER A 229 -13.56 -2.88 72.53
CA SER A 229 -14.22 -4.16 72.30
C SER A 229 -14.36 -4.95 73.59
N LYS A 230 -13.33 -4.98 74.44
CA LYS A 230 -13.35 -5.64 75.74
C LYS A 230 -14.43 -5.07 76.66
N GLU A 231 -14.58 -3.75 76.71
CA GLU A 231 -15.66 -3.07 77.45
C GLU A 231 -17.05 -3.36 76.87
N LYS A 232 -17.18 -3.51 75.54
CA LYS A 232 -18.44 -3.84 74.87
C LYS A 232 -18.86 -5.31 75.00
N TYR A 233 -17.89 -6.23 75.15
CA TYR A 233 -18.08 -7.69 75.22
C TYR A 233 -18.29 -8.23 76.65
N LEU A 234 -18.09 -7.43 77.70
CA LEU A 234 -18.42 -7.80 79.09
C LEU A 234 -19.94 -7.96 79.35
N ASN A 235 -20.80 -7.72 78.34
CA ASN A 235 -22.26 -7.73 78.45
C ASN A 235 -23.00 -8.85 77.67
N GLU A 236 -22.33 -9.88 77.10
CA GLU A 236 -23.00 -10.97 76.34
C GLU A 236 -22.51 -12.40 76.66
N ASN A 237 -23.40 -13.40 76.49
CA ASN A 237 -23.34 -14.80 76.97
C ASN A 237 -22.04 -15.59 76.65
N GLN A 238 -21.45 -16.23 77.68
CA GLN A 238 -20.15 -16.94 77.69
C GLN A 238 -19.96 -18.10 76.69
N LEU A 239 -21.01 -18.74 76.17
CA LEU A 239 -20.85 -19.94 75.33
C LEU A 239 -20.50 -19.61 73.85
N ASP A 240 -20.96 -18.46 73.34
CA ASP A 240 -20.70 -18.00 71.98
C ASP A 240 -19.33 -17.30 71.87
N TYR A 241 -18.87 -16.74 73.00
CA TYR A 241 -17.54 -16.14 73.18
C TYR A 241 -16.41 -17.16 72.95
N ASN A 242 -16.49 -18.35 73.54
CA ASN A 242 -15.43 -19.37 73.42
C ASN A 242 -15.27 -19.88 71.99
N LYS A 243 -16.36 -20.07 71.24
CA LYS A 243 -16.32 -20.46 69.82
C LYS A 243 -15.71 -19.38 68.93
N LYS A 244 -16.05 -18.11 69.18
CA LYS A 244 -15.54 -16.97 68.39
C LYS A 244 -14.05 -16.71 68.66
N LYS A 245 -13.61 -16.84 69.92
CA LYS A 245 -12.21 -16.73 70.33
C LYS A 245 -11.34 -17.83 69.70
N GLU A 246 -11.76 -19.09 69.82
CA GLU A 246 -11.08 -20.24 69.20
C GLU A 246 -10.95 -20.06 67.68
N SER A 247 -11.99 -19.54 67.02
CA SER A 247 -11.95 -19.28 65.58
C SER A 247 -10.93 -18.20 65.20
N ILE A 248 -10.75 -17.15 66.00
CA ILE A 248 -9.74 -16.10 65.74
C ILE A 248 -8.32 -16.67 65.91
N GLU A 249 -8.09 -17.47 66.96
CA GLU A 249 -6.81 -18.12 67.21
C GLU A 249 -6.40 -19.05 66.07
N LEU A 250 -7.35 -19.84 65.53
CA LEU A 250 -7.11 -20.70 64.37
C LEU A 250 -6.75 -19.90 63.10
N ASN A 251 -7.40 -18.75 62.86
CA ASN A 251 -7.04 -17.89 61.72
C ASN A 251 -5.62 -17.32 61.86
N ASN A 252 -5.27 -16.86 63.06
CA ASN A 252 -3.94 -16.32 63.34
C ASN A 252 -2.86 -17.40 63.20
N LEU A 253 -3.16 -18.63 63.64
CA LEU A 253 -2.25 -19.76 63.47
C LEU A 253 -2.05 -20.12 61.98
N GLY A 254 -3.13 -20.10 61.18
CA GLY A 254 -3.03 -20.24 59.72
C GLY A 254 -2.13 -19.18 59.09
N PHE A 255 -2.25 -17.93 59.56
CA PHE A 255 -1.40 -16.82 59.13
C PHE A 255 0.07 -17.01 59.51
N CYS A 256 0.35 -17.46 60.73
CA CYS A 256 1.69 -17.81 61.17
C CYS A 256 2.33 -18.89 60.27
N TYR A 257 1.58 -19.94 59.92
CA TYR A 257 2.07 -20.98 59.02
C TYR A 257 2.23 -20.50 57.57
N GLN A 258 1.37 -19.62 57.07
CA GLN A 258 1.50 -19.09 55.71
C GLN A 258 2.77 -18.25 55.53
N TYR A 259 3.12 -17.45 56.53
CA TYR A 259 4.21 -16.47 56.46
C TYR A 259 5.47 -16.86 57.24
N GLY A 260 5.44 -17.95 58.00
CA GLY A 260 6.56 -18.41 58.81
C GLY A 260 6.83 -17.57 60.06
N LEU A 261 5.78 -16.98 60.64
CA LEU A 261 5.89 -16.09 61.81
C LEU A 261 5.83 -16.92 63.10
N GLY A 262 6.97 -17.13 63.75
CA GLY A 262 7.09 -17.95 64.97
C GLY A 262 6.92 -19.47 64.76
N LYS A 263 6.67 -19.91 63.52
CA LYS A 263 6.62 -21.31 63.06
C LYS A 263 7.30 -21.40 61.69
N ASN A 264 7.75 -22.60 61.28
CA ASN A 264 8.22 -22.79 59.91
C ASN A 264 7.07 -22.62 58.92
N LYS A 265 7.34 -21.95 57.78
CA LYS A 265 6.36 -21.78 56.70
C LYS A 265 5.85 -23.15 56.23
N ASP A 266 4.53 -23.35 56.26
CA ASP A 266 3.86 -24.59 55.87
C ASP A 266 2.48 -24.24 55.27
N GLU A 267 2.41 -24.27 53.95
CA GLU A 267 1.22 -23.85 53.21
C GLU A 267 0.03 -24.81 53.40
N PHE A 268 0.30 -26.10 53.62
CA PHE A 268 -0.74 -27.11 53.90
C PHE A 268 -1.38 -26.88 55.27
N LYS A 269 -0.57 -26.64 56.30
CA LYS A 269 -1.09 -26.30 57.64
C LYS A 269 -1.81 -24.97 57.64
N ALA A 270 -1.30 -23.97 56.91
CA ALA A 270 -1.98 -22.69 56.76
C ALA A 270 -3.40 -22.88 56.21
N PHE A 271 -3.53 -23.64 55.11
CA PHE A 271 -4.83 -23.98 54.52
C PHE A 271 -5.74 -24.73 55.52
N GLU A 272 -5.22 -25.73 56.24
CA GLU A 272 -5.99 -26.51 57.20
C GLU A 272 -6.56 -25.64 58.34
N PHE A 273 -5.76 -24.74 58.91
CA PHE A 273 -6.20 -23.85 59.97
C PHE A 273 -7.16 -22.77 59.48
N TYR A 274 -6.94 -22.21 58.29
CA TYR A 274 -7.93 -21.32 57.66
C TYR A 274 -9.25 -22.01 57.39
N LEU A 275 -9.25 -23.26 56.91
CA LEU A 275 -10.46 -24.03 56.68
C LEU A 275 -11.24 -24.23 57.99
N LYS A 276 -10.57 -24.72 59.04
CA LYS A 276 -11.17 -24.93 60.37
C LYS A 276 -11.75 -23.65 60.98
N SER A 277 -11.12 -22.50 60.74
CA SER A 277 -11.59 -21.20 61.21
C SER A 277 -12.74 -20.65 60.34
N ALA A 278 -12.65 -20.82 59.02
CA ALA A 278 -13.66 -20.38 58.07
C ALA A 278 -15.00 -21.12 58.24
N GLU A 279 -14.95 -22.42 58.54
CA GLU A 279 -16.12 -23.26 58.84
C GLU A 279 -16.84 -22.84 60.12
N ARG A 280 -16.09 -22.28 61.09
CA ARG A 280 -16.64 -21.68 62.33
C ARG A 280 -17.20 -20.27 62.15
N GLY A 281 -17.17 -19.72 60.93
CA GLY A 281 -17.80 -18.44 60.59
C GLY A 281 -16.88 -17.22 60.62
N ASN A 282 -15.56 -17.38 60.82
CA ASN A 282 -14.64 -16.24 60.81
C ASN A 282 -14.45 -15.69 59.39
N SER A 283 -14.88 -14.44 59.17
CA SER A 283 -14.86 -13.77 57.87
C SER A 283 -13.43 -13.53 57.33
N CYS A 284 -12.47 -13.22 58.18
CA CYS A 284 -11.05 -13.08 57.81
C CYS A 284 -10.48 -14.43 57.32
N ALA A 285 -10.83 -15.53 57.99
CA ALA A 285 -10.41 -16.87 57.60
C ALA A 285 -11.07 -17.33 56.31
N GLN A 286 -12.35 -17.00 56.11
CA GLN A 286 -13.04 -17.24 54.84
C GLN A 286 -12.40 -16.46 53.68
N ASN A 287 -11.98 -15.21 53.90
CA ASN A 287 -11.18 -14.46 52.93
C ASN A 287 -9.85 -15.15 52.63
N ASN A 288 -9.09 -15.53 53.66
CA ASN A 288 -7.80 -16.20 53.50
C ASN A 288 -7.95 -17.56 52.80
N LEU A 289 -9.01 -18.30 53.08
CA LEU A 289 -9.34 -19.55 52.41
C LEU A 289 -9.69 -19.33 50.93
N GLY A 290 -10.45 -18.28 50.62
CA GLY A 290 -10.68 -17.85 49.24
C GLY A 290 -9.38 -17.53 48.51
N TYR A 291 -8.43 -16.90 49.20
CA TYR A 291 -7.10 -16.59 48.68
C TYR A 291 -6.24 -17.85 48.46
N CYS A 292 -6.31 -18.83 49.37
CA CYS A 292 -5.67 -20.12 49.19
C CYS A 292 -6.18 -20.84 47.94
N TYR A 293 -7.50 -20.89 47.72
CA TYR A 293 -8.09 -21.48 46.52
C TYR A 293 -7.73 -20.72 45.25
N GLN A 294 -7.63 -19.38 45.29
CA GLN A 294 -7.26 -18.58 44.13
C GLN A 294 -5.83 -18.83 43.65
N ASN A 295 -4.90 -18.99 44.60
CA ASN A 295 -3.45 -19.04 44.32
C ASN A 295 -2.85 -20.45 44.45
N GLY A 296 -3.63 -21.41 44.93
CA GLY A 296 -3.17 -22.79 45.15
C GLY A 296 -2.25 -22.94 46.37
N ILE A 297 -2.49 -22.19 47.44
CA ILE A 297 -1.67 -22.24 48.68
C ILE A 297 -2.19 -23.39 49.54
N GLY A 298 -1.38 -24.45 49.70
CA GLY A 298 -1.75 -25.63 50.49
C GLY A 298 -2.84 -26.52 49.87
N ILE A 299 -3.37 -26.16 48.70
CA ILE A 299 -4.38 -26.92 47.96
C ILE A 299 -4.29 -26.61 46.45
N ASN A 300 -4.89 -27.45 45.60
CA ASN A 300 -5.00 -27.15 44.17
C ASN A 300 -5.84 -25.89 43.93
N LYS A 301 -5.41 -25.07 42.97
CA LYS A 301 -6.11 -23.86 42.54
C LYS A 301 -7.55 -24.18 42.08
N ASP A 302 -8.53 -23.48 42.64
CA ASP A 302 -9.95 -23.58 42.31
C ASP A 302 -10.61 -22.20 42.37
N GLU A 303 -10.74 -21.55 41.21
CA GLU A 303 -11.27 -20.19 41.13
C GLU A 303 -12.74 -20.09 41.51
N LYS A 304 -13.53 -21.17 41.31
CA LYS A 304 -14.94 -21.18 41.64
C LYS A 304 -15.13 -21.21 43.16
N LYS A 305 -14.41 -22.08 43.87
CA LYS A 305 -14.42 -22.10 45.34
C LYS A 305 -13.89 -20.81 45.94
N SER A 306 -12.86 -20.22 45.32
CA SER A 306 -12.34 -18.91 45.72
C SER A 306 -13.45 -17.84 45.71
N PHE A 307 -14.19 -17.74 44.59
CA PHE A 307 -15.33 -16.84 44.48
C PHE A 307 -16.40 -17.09 45.54
N GLU A 308 -16.78 -18.36 45.77
CA GLU A 308 -17.81 -18.74 46.76
C GLU A 308 -17.42 -18.31 48.19
N TRP A 309 -16.15 -18.48 48.59
CA TRP A 309 -15.66 -18.06 49.89
C TRP A 309 -15.53 -16.54 50.04
N TYR A 310 -15.05 -15.83 49.02
CA TYR A 310 -15.03 -14.36 49.03
C TYR A 310 -16.45 -13.78 49.12
N LEU A 311 -17.41 -14.36 48.39
CA LEU A 311 -18.81 -13.95 48.46
C LEU A 311 -19.37 -14.12 49.87
N LYS A 312 -19.09 -15.26 50.52
CA LYS A 312 -19.53 -15.54 51.88
C LYS A 312 -18.99 -14.54 52.91
N ALA A 313 -17.71 -14.16 52.78
CA ALA A 313 -17.05 -13.22 53.70
C ALA A 313 -17.33 -11.73 53.42
N SER A 314 -17.77 -11.38 52.20
CA SER A 314 -17.83 -9.99 51.71
C SER A 314 -18.72 -9.01 52.49
N ASN A 315 -19.67 -9.52 53.29
CA ASN A 315 -20.53 -8.66 54.10
C ASN A 315 -19.82 -8.15 55.36
N GLU A 316 -18.89 -8.92 55.92
CA GLU A 316 -18.24 -8.65 57.21
C GLU A 316 -16.75 -8.31 57.07
N ASP A 317 -16.09 -8.77 56.00
CA ASP A 317 -14.67 -8.53 55.75
C ASP A 317 -14.45 -7.63 54.52
N ILE A 318 -13.72 -6.53 54.73
CA ILE A 318 -13.42 -5.54 53.69
C ILE A 318 -12.47 -6.08 52.60
N HIS A 319 -11.57 -7.01 52.95
CA HIS A 319 -10.64 -7.63 52.01
C HIS A 319 -11.34 -8.69 51.15
N ALA A 320 -12.31 -9.41 51.70
CA ALA A 320 -13.19 -10.30 50.96
C ALA A 320 -14.07 -9.52 49.97
N GLN A 321 -14.61 -8.37 50.39
CA GLN A 321 -15.39 -7.50 49.51
C GLN A 321 -14.55 -6.98 48.34
N TYR A 322 -13.28 -6.65 48.59
CA TYR A 322 -12.31 -6.32 47.55
C TYR A 322 -12.05 -7.47 46.58
N ASN A 323 -11.71 -8.65 47.11
CA ASN A 323 -11.39 -9.83 46.33
C ASN A 323 -12.60 -10.29 45.49
N LEU A 324 -13.82 -10.14 46.02
CA LEU A 324 -15.06 -10.34 45.26
C LEU A 324 -15.19 -9.35 44.09
N GLY A 325 -14.86 -8.07 44.32
CA GLY A 325 -14.81 -7.06 43.26
C GLY A 325 -13.82 -7.40 42.14
N LEU A 326 -12.65 -7.95 42.48
CA LEU A 326 -11.67 -8.47 41.51
C LEU A 326 -12.22 -9.67 40.74
N CYS A 327 -12.93 -10.59 41.42
CA CYS A 327 -13.54 -11.75 40.76
C CYS A 327 -14.52 -11.30 39.68
N TYR A 328 -15.39 -10.34 39.97
CA TYR A 328 -16.30 -9.77 38.97
C TYR A 328 -15.56 -9.00 37.86
N GLN A 329 -14.48 -8.30 38.16
CA GLN A 329 -13.73 -7.52 37.16
C GLN A 329 -12.99 -8.40 36.14
N TYR A 330 -12.36 -9.47 36.62
CA TYR A 330 -11.49 -10.33 35.82
C TYR A 330 -12.14 -11.66 35.41
N GLY A 331 -13.34 -11.95 35.92
CA GLY A 331 -14.04 -13.21 35.66
C GLY A 331 -13.41 -14.41 36.36
N ILE A 332 -12.88 -14.22 37.59
CA ILE A 332 -12.27 -15.29 38.38
C ILE A 332 -13.38 -16.09 39.05
N GLY A 333 -13.58 -17.35 38.65
CA GLY A 333 -14.62 -18.22 39.21
C GLY A 333 -16.07 -17.87 38.83
N ILE A 334 -16.29 -16.74 38.14
CA ILE A 334 -17.59 -16.26 37.66
C ILE A 334 -17.45 -15.48 36.34
N ASN A 335 -18.54 -15.28 35.60
CA ASN A 335 -18.53 -14.40 34.43
C ASN A 335 -18.19 -12.96 34.83
N LYS A 336 -17.38 -12.30 34.00
CA LYS A 336 -17.02 -10.89 34.16
C LYS A 336 -18.27 -9.99 34.22
N ASP A 337 -18.33 -9.12 35.22
CA ASP A 337 -19.40 -8.15 35.46
C ASP A 337 -18.82 -6.85 36.04
N ASP A 338 -18.52 -5.88 35.16
CA ASP A 338 -17.91 -4.60 35.56
C ASP A 338 -18.82 -3.79 36.50
N LYS A 339 -20.15 -3.96 36.42
CA LYS A 339 -21.10 -3.22 37.26
C LYS A 339 -21.09 -3.74 38.69
N LYS A 340 -21.14 -5.06 38.88
CA LYS A 340 -21.01 -5.66 40.23
C LYS A 340 -19.64 -5.41 40.85
N SER A 341 -18.59 -5.42 40.03
CA SER A 341 -17.24 -5.06 40.48
C SER A 341 -17.20 -3.63 41.05
N PHE A 342 -17.79 -2.67 40.32
CA PHE A 342 -17.90 -1.29 40.78
C PHE A 342 -18.68 -1.15 42.10
N GLU A 343 -19.81 -1.86 42.23
CA GLU A 343 -20.61 -1.86 43.47
C GLU A 343 -19.83 -2.41 44.67
N CYS A 344 -19.05 -3.48 44.49
CA CYS A 344 -18.16 -4.03 45.52
C CYS A 344 -17.07 -3.02 45.92
N TYR A 345 -16.42 -2.37 44.94
CA TYR A 345 -15.40 -1.35 45.21
C TYR A 345 -15.98 -0.13 45.91
N LEU A 346 -17.17 0.34 45.53
CA LEU A 346 -17.79 1.49 46.17
C LEU A 346 -18.02 1.25 47.66
N LYS A 347 -18.66 0.12 48.01
CA LYS A 347 -18.94 -0.25 49.40
C LYS A 347 -17.68 -0.37 50.26
N SER A 348 -16.57 -0.87 49.69
CA SER A 348 -15.32 -1.02 50.43
C SER A 348 -14.47 0.26 50.45
N ALA A 349 -14.61 1.16 49.46
CA ALA A 349 -13.95 2.47 49.43
C ALA A 349 -14.49 3.42 50.51
N GLU A 350 -15.80 3.37 50.78
CA GLU A 350 -16.47 4.16 51.83
C GLU A 350 -15.95 3.83 53.23
N LYS A 351 -15.39 2.64 53.43
CA LYS A 351 -14.76 2.20 54.70
C LYS A 351 -13.28 2.62 54.84
N GLY A 352 -12.75 3.47 53.94
CA GLY A 352 -11.41 4.06 54.06
C GLY A 352 -10.26 3.24 53.48
N TYR A 353 -10.51 2.13 52.76
CA TYR A 353 -9.42 1.30 52.24
C TYR A 353 -8.79 1.90 50.97
N SER A 354 -7.58 2.43 51.14
CA SER A 354 -6.91 3.33 50.18
C SER A 354 -6.65 2.71 48.80
N ASN A 355 -6.34 1.40 48.73
CA ASN A 355 -6.17 0.69 47.46
C ASN A 355 -7.46 0.65 46.64
N ILE A 356 -8.61 0.49 47.29
CA ILE A 356 -9.91 0.45 46.60
C ILE A 356 -10.37 1.84 46.22
N GLN A 357 -10.13 2.85 47.07
CA GLN A 357 -10.37 4.25 46.70
C GLN A 357 -9.62 4.61 45.41
N ASN A 358 -8.36 4.18 45.27
CA ASN A 358 -7.61 4.32 44.01
C ASN A 358 -8.24 3.54 42.84
N MET A 359 -8.68 2.29 43.05
CA MET A 359 -9.36 1.51 42.00
C MET A 359 -10.70 2.12 41.58
N LEU A 360 -11.45 2.67 42.52
CA LEU A 360 -12.71 3.36 42.26
C LEU A 360 -12.46 4.65 41.46
N GLY A 361 -11.38 5.37 41.77
CA GLY A 361 -10.88 6.47 40.95
C GLY A 361 -10.60 6.03 39.50
N ASN A 362 -9.96 4.86 39.31
CA ASN A 362 -9.75 4.29 37.98
C ASN A 362 -11.06 3.89 37.28
N CYS A 363 -12.04 3.38 38.02
CA CYS A 363 -13.35 3.03 37.48
C CYS A 363 -14.08 4.27 36.94
N TYR A 364 -14.13 5.35 37.72
CA TYR A 364 -14.70 6.62 37.29
C TYR A 364 -13.93 7.25 36.11
N LYS A 365 -12.59 7.20 36.13
CA LYS A 365 -11.75 7.72 35.04
C LYS A 365 -12.00 7.05 33.69
N ASN A 366 -12.22 5.73 33.71
CA ASN A 366 -12.34 4.91 32.51
C ASN A 366 -13.79 4.55 32.16
N GLY A 367 -14.76 4.82 33.04
CA GLY A 367 -16.15 4.39 32.89
C GLY A 367 -16.35 2.89 33.02
N ILE A 368 -15.61 2.24 33.93
CA ILE A 368 -15.73 0.79 34.20
C ILE A 368 -16.85 0.60 35.23
N GLY A 369 -17.92 -0.10 34.85
CA GLY A 369 -19.08 -0.34 35.72
C GLY A 369 -19.95 0.89 36.02
N THR A 370 -19.52 2.09 35.60
CA THR A 370 -20.20 3.37 35.81
C THR A 370 -19.97 4.32 34.62
N LYS A 371 -20.66 5.46 34.58
CA LYS A 371 -20.37 6.50 33.58
C LYS A 371 -19.03 7.16 33.90
N LYS A 372 -18.30 7.53 32.84
CA LYS A 372 -17.02 8.25 32.98
C LYS A 372 -17.23 9.58 33.68
N ASP A 373 -16.50 9.82 34.76
CA ASP A 373 -16.58 11.01 35.59
C ASP A 373 -15.17 11.34 36.13
N LEU A 374 -14.53 12.38 35.58
CA LEU A 374 -13.14 12.70 35.94
C LEU A 374 -13.05 13.40 37.29
N GLU A 375 -14.06 14.18 37.67
CA GLU A 375 -14.08 14.89 38.96
C GLU A 375 -14.17 13.90 40.11
N LYS A 376 -15.07 12.91 40.02
CA LYS A 376 -15.14 11.82 41.00
C LYS A 376 -13.88 10.97 41.01
N ALA A 377 -13.23 10.76 39.87
CA ALA A 377 -11.96 10.06 39.84
C ALA A 377 -10.89 10.77 40.69
N ILE A 378 -10.78 12.09 40.54
CA ILE A 378 -9.84 12.92 41.31
C ILE A 378 -10.20 12.95 42.79
N TYR A 379 -11.49 13.07 43.13
CA TYR A 379 -11.96 12.98 44.50
C TYR A 379 -11.46 11.69 45.18
N TRP A 380 -11.72 10.53 44.56
CA TRP A 380 -11.30 9.25 45.11
C TRP A 380 -9.79 9.05 45.12
N TYR A 381 -9.04 9.62 44.17
CA TYR A 381 -7.59 9.65 44.26
C TYR A 381 -7.10 10.48 45.45
N LYS A 382 -7.70 11.65 45.74
CA LYS A 382 -7.33 12.47 46.91
C LYS A 382 -7.62 11.75 48.23
N GLU A 383 -8.78 11.11 48.34
CA GLU A 383 -9.12 10.28 49.51
C GLU A 383 -8.11 9.13 49.70
N ALA A 384 -7.76 8.44 48.61
CA ALA A 384 -6.74 7.39 48.66
C ALA A 384 -5.36 7.92 49.09
N ILE A 385 -4.98 9.13 48.66
CA ILE A 385 -3.72 9.78 49.07
C ILE A 385 -3.71 10.12 50.55
N ASN A 386 -4.82 10.64 51.09
CA ASN A 386 -4.95 10.92 52.53
C ASN A 386 -4.77 9.65 53.38
N ASN A 387 -5.16 8.49 52.83
CA ASN A 387 -4.97 7.17 53.43
C ASN A 387 -3.67 6.46 52.96
N GLY A 388 -2.66 7.23 52.53
CA GLY A 388 -1.30 6.73 52.25
C GLY A 388 -1.11 5.99 50.92
N ASN A 389 -2.04 6.08 49.96
CA ASN A 389 -1.93 5.31 48.72
C ASN A 389 -0.95 5.91 47.70
N LYS A 390 0.24 5.31 47.57
CA LYS A 390 1.26 5.73 46.61
C LYS A 390 0.83 5.68 45.13
N PHE A 391 -0.05 4.74 44.75
CA PHE A 391 -0.53 4.63 43.36
C PHE A 391 -1.50 5.76 43.00
N ALA A 392 -2.32 6.20 43.96
CA ALA A 392 -3.20 7.35 43.79
C ALA A 392 -2.42 8.65 43.59
N ILE A 393 -1.29 8.84 44.29
CA ILE A 393 -0.38 9.99 44.07
C ILE A 393 0.08 10.02 42.61
N CYS A 394 0.55 8.87 42.08
CA CYS A 394 0.97 8.76 40.68
C CYS A 394 -0.19 9.00 39.70
N ASN A 395 -1.36 8.41 39.95
CA ASN A 395 -2.54 8.59 39.09
C ASN A 395 -3.03 10.04 39.05
N LEU A 396 -2.97 10.75 40.18
CA LEU A 396 -3.28 12.17 40.26
C LEU A 396 -2.24 13.02 39.51
N GLY A 397 -0.95 12.67 39.62
CA GLY A 397 0.11 13.29 38.81
C GLY A 397 -0.15 13.18 37.31
N ILE A 398 -0.60 12.01 36.82
CA ILE A 398 -1.01 11.82 35.41
C ILE A 398 -2.19 12.72 35.04
N CYS A 399 -3.12 12.98 35.97
CA CYS A 399 -4.26 13.87 35.72
C CYS A 399 -3.80 15.32 35.55
N TYR A 400 -2.93 15.82 36.43
CA TYR A 400 -2.32 17.15 36.33
C TYR A 400 -1.45 17.31 35.08
N GLN A 401 -0.64 16.32 34.73
CA GLN A 401 0.20 16.36 33.53
C GLN A 401 -0.62 16.56 32.25
N ASN A 402 -1.80 15.94 32.17
CA ASN A 402 -2.64 15.94 30.98
C ASN A 402 -3.82 16.92 31.02
N GLY A 403 -4.02 17.63 32.13
CA GLY A 403 -5.20 18.49 32.34
C GLY A 403 -6.53 17.74 32.30
N LYS A 404 -6.57 16.50 32.82
CA LYS A 404 -7.77 15.65 32.78
C LYS A 404 -8.52 15.70 34.11
N GLY A 405 -9.62 16.46 34.15
CA GLY A 405 -10.47 16.65 35.33
C GLY A 405 -9.90 17.65 36.36
N VAL A 406 -8.65 18.07 36.18
CA VAL A 406 -7.99 19.19 36.85
C VAL A 406 -7.36 20.08 35.79
N GLU A 407 -7.07 21.33 36.13
CA GLU A 407 -6.25 22.20 35.28
C GLU A 407 -4.86 21.58 35.06
N GLN A 408 -4.30 21.77 33.85
CA GLN A 408 -3.01 21.22 33.53
C GLN A 408 -1.92 21.92 34.32
N ASP A 409 -1.20 21.16 35.16
CA ASP A 409 -0.08 21.66 35.94
C ASP A 409 1.08 20.66 35.86
N LYS A 410 2.10 21.03 35.09
CA LYS A 410 3.27 20.18 34.88
C LYS A 410 4.18 20.14 36.11
N GLN A 411 4.23 21.22 36.88
CA GLN A 411 5.06 21.34 38.08
C GLN A 411 4.46 20.44 39.19
N MET A 412 3.16 20.57 39.44
CA MET A 412 2.44 19.72 40.37
C MET A 412 2.52 18.23 39.99
N ALA A 413 2.42 17.92 38.69
CA ALA A 413 2.60 16.55 38.22
C ALA A 413 3.99 15.99 38.57
N PHE A 414 5.05 16.77 38.34
CA PHE A 414 6.42 16.40 38.68
C PHE A 414 6.57 16.14 40.18
N GLU A 415 6.07 17.04 41.04
CA GLU A 415 6.14 16.91 42.50
C GLU A 415 5.40 15.66 43.00
N LEU A 416 4.21 15.36 42.45
CA LEU A 416 3.46 14.16 42.78
C LEU A 416 4.19 12.88 42.30
N PHE A 417 4.78 12.89 41.10
CA PHE A 417 5.59 11.75 40.65
C PHE A 417 6.82 11.54 41.52
N GLN A 418 7.49 12.61 41.93
CA GLN A 418 8.63 12.53 42.83
C GLN A 418 8.22 11.93 44.18
N LYS A 419 7.18 12.47 44.83
CA LYS A 419 6.67 11.98 46.12
C LYS A 419 6.25 10.50 46.07
N SER A 420 5.62 10.07 44.96
CA SER A 420 5.24 8.67 44.76
C SER A 420 6.44 7.77 44.47
N ALA A 421 7.45 8.26 43.74
CA ALA A 421 8.68 7.53 43.44
C ALA A 421 9.56 7.32 44.68
N GLU A 422 9.58 8.29 45.61
CA GLU A 422 10.24 8.18 46.93
C GLU A 422 9.61 7.07 47.79
N GLN A 423 8.33 6.75 47.59
CA GLN A 423 7.63 5.60 48.20
C GLN A 423 7.80 4.30 47.37
N GLU A 424 8.82 4.26 46.53
CA GLU A 424 9.16 3.15 45.63
C GLU A 424 8.03 2.71 44.68
N CYS A 425 7.16 3.63 44.26
CA CYS A 425 6.17 3.33 43.24
C CYS A 425 6.86 3.23 41.85
N ILE A 426 6.96 2.00 41.32
CA ILE A 426 7.62 1.70 40.04
C ILE A 426 7.05 2.54 38.89
N ASN A 427 5.71 2.68 38.81
CA ASN A 427 5.07 3.50 37.79
C ASN A 427 5.46 4.98 37.93
N ALA A 428 5.58 5.48 39.15
CA ALA A 428 5.99 6.86 39.39
C ALA A 428 7.47 7.08 39.05
N GLN A 429 8.35 6.12 39.32
CA GLN A 429 9.75 6.17 38.89
C GLN A 429 9.86 6.27 37.36
N TYR A 430 9.06 5.48 36.62
CA TYR A 430 8.99 5.61 35.16
C TYR A 430 8.44 6.97 34.70
N GLN A 431 7.36 7.47 35.31
CA GLN A 431 6.80 8.78 34.96
C GLN A 431 7.76 9.93 35.29
N LEU A 432 8.49 9.85 36.40
CA LEU A 432 9.52 10.81 36.77
C LEU A 432 10.69 10.78 35.76
N GLY A 433 11.08 9.58 35.30
CA GLY A 433 12.00 9.43 34.19
C GLY A 433 11.50 10.10 32.91
N CYS A 434 10.21 9.97 32.60
CA CYS A 434 9.56 10.66 31.48
C CYS A 434 9.59 12.19 31.64
N CYS A 435 9.41 12.69 32.87
CA CYS A 435 9.52 14.11 33.17
C CYS A 435 10.94 14.64 32.91
N TYR A 436 11.97 13.95 33.38
CA TYR A 436 13.35 14.33 33.10
C TYR A 436 13.73 14.18 31.62
N ASN A 437 13.23 13.16 30.93
CA ASN A 437 13.51 12.97 29.50
C ASN A 437 12.94 14.10 28.63
N ASN A 438 11.70 14.50 28.92
CA ASN A 438 10.93 15.45 28.09
C ASN A 438 10.89 16.88 28.65
N GLY A 439 11.46 17.12 29.83
CA GLY A 439 11.42 18.42 30.51
C GLY A 439 10.02 18.81 31.01
N ILE A 440 9.27 17.86 31.60
CA ILE A 440 7.89 18.10 32.09
C ILE A 440 7.95 18.49 33.57
N GLY A 441 7.69 19.76 33.88
CA GLY A 441 7.74 20.27 35.27
C GLY A 441 9.16 20.38 35.84
N VAL A 442 10.19 20.07 35.05
CA VAL A 442 11.59 20.15 35.43
C VAL A 442 12.43 20.36 34.18
N LYS A 443 13.65 20.90 34.33
CA LYS A 443 14.59 20.97 33.20
C LYS A 443 14.95 19.55 32.73
N ALA A 444 14.97 19.34 31.42
CA ALA A 444 15.31 18.05 30.84
C ALA A 444 16.71 17.60 31.29
N ASN A 445 16.83 16.33 31.71
CA ASN A 445 18.06 15.72 32.17
C ASN A 445 18.08 14.24 31.77
N MET A 446 18.86 13.93 30.73
CA MET A 446 18.90 12.59 30.15
C MET A 446 19.51 11.54 31.09
N THR A 447 20.53 11.93 31.87
CA THR A 447 21.21 11.03 32.80
C THR A 447 20.27 10.60 33.92
N LYS A 448 19.57 11.54 34.55
CA LYS A 448 18.55 11.23 35.57
C LYS A 448 17.39 10.41 35.01
N ALA A 449 16.96 10.69 33.79
CA ALA A 449 15.94 9.89 33.12
C ALA A 449 16.42 8.44 32.95
N PHE A 450 17.65 8.24 32.47
CA PHE A 450 18.27 6.92 32.30
C PHE A 450 18.35 6.14 33.62
N GLU A 451 18.80 6.78 34.70
CA GLU A 451 18.85 6.18 36.04
C GLU A 451 17.46 5.71 36.50
N LEU A 452 16.45 6.58 36.41
CA LEU A 452 15.08 6.24 36.83
C LEU A 452 14.43 5.15 35.97
N TYR A 453 14.69 5.16 34.67
CA TYR A 453 14.27 4.05 33.80
C TYR A 453 14.97 2.75 34.18
N SER A 454 16.25 2.79 34.55
CA SER A 454 17.03 1.61 34.96
C SER A 454 16.44 0.98 36.22
N ILE A 455 16.18 1.80 37.24
CA ILE A 455 15.53 1.36 38.49
C ILE A 455 14.16 0.73 38.19
N ALA A 456 13.32 1.40 37.39
CA ALA A 456 12.00 0.88 37.06
C ALA A 456 12.05 -0.40 36.21
N ALA A 457 13.01 -0.50 35.28
CA ALA A 457 13.18 -1.66 34.40
C ALA A 457 13.69 -2.90 35.12
N GLU A 458 14.63 -2.73 36.07
CA GLU A 458 15.12 -3.79 36.96
C GLU A 458 14.01 -4.32 37.85
N LYS A 459 13.08 -3.46 38.30
CA LYS A 459 11.86 -3.84 39.02
C LYS A 459 10.74 -4.40 38.09
N GLY A 460 11.03 -4.67 36.81
CA GLY A 460 10.12 -5.35 35.89
C GLY A 460 9.16 -4.47 35.10
N HIS A 461 9.31 -3.13 35.11
CA HIS A 461 8.41 -2.25 34.37
C HIS A 461 8.60 -2.34 32.86
N GLY A 462 7.66 -2.96 32.15
CA GLY A 462 7.78 -3.26 30.72
C GLY A 462 8.03 -2.04 29.82
N PHE A 463 7.40 -0.89 30.07
CA PHE A 463 7.67 0.33 29.28
C PHE A 463 9.06 0.92 29.59
N ALA A 464 9.56 0.78 30.82
CA ALA A 464 10.89 1.27 31.16
C ALA A 464 11.96 0.40 30.47
N GLN A 465 11.78 -0.92 30.46
CA GLN A 465 12.62 -1.87 29.72
C GLN A 465 12.62 -1.54 28.21
N HIS A 466 11.45 -1.28 27.61
CA HIS A 466 11.35 -0.84 26.21
C HIS A 466 12.13 0.45 25.94
N THR A 467 11.94 1.44 26.82
CA THR A 467 12.63 2.73 26.72
C THR A 467 14.14 2.55 26.83
N LEU A 468 14.63 1.77 27.79
CA LEU A 468 16.06 1.42 27.91
C LEU A 468 16.61 0.75 26.67
N GLY A 469 15.87 -0.19 26.09
CA GLY A 469 16.23 -0.78 24.80
C GLY A 469 16.47 0.29 23.73
N THR A 470 15.59 1.30 23.66
CA THR A 470 15.74 2.44 22.74
C THR A 470 16.93 3.33 23.10
N LEU A 471 17.16 3.61 24.38
CA LEU A 471 18.26 4.47 24.84
C LEU A 471 19.63 3.85 24.53
N TYR A 472 19.78 2.54 24.73
CA TYR A 472 21.00 1.82 24.41
C TYR A 472 21.26 1.71 22.89
N ILE A 473 20.24 1.63 22.04
CA ILE A 473 20.44 1.68 20.56
C ILE A 473 21.00 3.04 20.14
N ASN A 474 20.47 4.12 20.72
CA ASN A 474 20.78 5.48 20.30
C ASN A 474 22.01 6.06 21.02
N GLY A 475 22.42 5.49 22.16
CA GLY A 475 23.48 6.07 23.01
C GLY A 475 23.01 7.34 23.73
N ASN A 476 21.74 7.40 24.15
CA ASN A 476 21.18 8.58 24.80
C ASN A 476 21.20 8.41 26.34
N GLY A 477 21.99 9.24 27.02
CA GLY A 477 22.19 9.14 28.48
C GLY A 477 23.12 8.00 28.92
N THR A 478 23.63 7.22 27.97
CA THR A 478 24.59 6.12 28.15
C THR A 478 25.32 5.86 26.83
N GLU A 479 26.35 5.02 26.81
CA GLU A 479 27.00 4.61 25.56
C GLU A 479 26.14 3.64 24.74
N LYS A 480 26.29 3.67 23.42
CA LYS A 480 25.56 2.78 22.51
C LYS A 480 25.96 1.32 22.79
N ASN A 481 24.98 0.47 23.07
CA ASN A 481 25.20 -0.96 23.33
C ASN A 481 24.02 -1.80 22.79
N ILE A 482 24.23 -2.44 21.65
CA ILE A 482 23.16 -3.17 20.94
C ILE A 482 22.75 -4.44 21.70
N GLU A 483 23.69 -5.17 22.29
CA GLU A 483 23.40 -6.38 23.06
C GLU A 483 22.50 -6.09 24.26
N LYS A 484 22.84 -5.05 25.05
CA LYS A 484 22.00 -4.59 26.16
C LYS A 484 20.65 -4.08 25.67
N ALA A 485 20.60 -3.42 24.51
CA ALA A 485 19.34 -2.98 23.95
C ALA A 485 18.39 -4.15 23.66
N ILE A 486 18.88 -5.18 22.95
CA ILE A 486 18.10 -6.36 22.61
C ILE A 486 17.69 -7.13 23.87
N TYR A 487 18.60 -7.26 24.86
CA TYR A 487 18.29 -7.83 26.17
C TYR A 487 17.06 -7.15 26.81
N TRP A 488 17.05 -5.81 26.86
CA TRP A 488 15.93 -5.06 27.44
C TRP A 488 14.66 -5.13 26.60
N TYR A 489 14.75 -5.18 25.27
CA TYR A 489 13.60 -5.41 24.41
C TYR A 489 12.97 -6.79 24.63
N ILE A 490 13.78 -7.84 24.77
CA ILE A 490 13.30 -9.19 25.08
C ILE A 490 12.60 -9.21 26.44
N LYS A 491 13.23 -8.66 27.49
CA LYS A 491 12.61 -8.54 28.81
C LYS A 491 11.30 -7.76 28.79
N SER A 492 11.25 -6.68 28.02
CA SER A 492 10.04 -5.89 27.80
C SER A 492 8.95 -6.69 27.07
N ALA A 493 9.32 -7.48 26.07
CA ALA A 493 8.38 -8.30 25.33
C ALA A 493 7.85 -9.49 26.16
N GLU A 494 8.69 -10.08 27.00
CA GLU A 494 8.36 -11.11 27.99
C GLU A 494 7.37 -10.58 29.05
N SER A 495 7.53 -9.33 29.49
CA SER A 495 6.56 -8.65 30.38
C SER A 495 5.27 -8.21 29.69
N GLY A 496 5.08 -8.56 28.42
CA GLY A 496 3.85 -8.30 27.68
C GLY A 496 3.80 -6.93 26.98
N CYS A 497 4.89 -6.16 26.92
CA CYS A 497 4.88 -4.86 26.26
C CYS A 497 4.67 -4.97 24.74
N LYS A 498 3.47 -4.63 24.26
CA LYS A 498 3.12 -4.66 22.82
C LYS A 498 4.07 -3.87 21.92
N LEU A 499 4.65 -2.76 22.41
CA LEU A 499 5.60 -1.95 21.63
C LEU A 499 6.93 -2.68 21.42
N ALA A 500 7.44 -3.36 22.46
CA ALA A 500 8.66 -4.15 22.37
C ALA A 500 8.46 -5.38 21.49
N GLN A 501 7.33 -6.09 21.64
CA GLN A 501 6.96 -7.20 20.76
C GLN A 501 6.92 -6.76 19.29
N TYR A 502 6.26 -5.66 18.97
CA TYR A 502 6.24 -5.12 17.60
C TYR A 502 7.64 -4.76 17.08
N LYS A 503 8.48 -4.14 17.91
CA LYS A 503 9.86 -3.77 17.54
C LYS A 503 10.73 -5.00 17.28
N LEU A 504 10.69 -6.00 18.15
CA LEU A 504 11.37 -7.27 17.93
C LEU A 504 10.89 -7.96 16.66
N GLY A 505 9.57 -7.94 16.39
CA GLY A 505 9.02 -8.43 15.13
C GLY A 505 9.68 -7.79 13.90
N ASN A 506 9.88 -6.46 13.92
CA ASN A 506 10.58 -5.75 12.84
C ASN A 506 12.06 -6.15 12.74
N TYR A 507 12.75 -6.27 13.87
CA TYR A 507 14.16 -6.67 13.91
C TYR A 507 14.36 -8.08 13.34
N TYR A 508 13.55 -9.04 13.75
CA TYR A 508 13.58 -10.41 13.21
C TYR A 508 13.18 -10.48 11.72
N LYS A 509 12.21 -9.67 11.28
CA LYS A 509 11.77 -9.64 9.87
C LYS A 509 12.88 -9.19 8.93
N ILE A 510 13.64 -8.16 9.32
CA ILE A 510 14.66 -7.53 8.48
C ILE A 510 16.05 -8.15 8.71
N GLY A 511 16.30 -8.74 9.88
CA GLY A 511 17.63 -9.17 10.31
C GLY A 511 18.49 -8.02 10.82
N GLU A 512 17.87 -7.00 11.41
CA GLU A 512 18.57 -5.84 11.97
C GLU A 512 18.80 -6.08 13.47
N TYR A 513 20.07 -6.09 13.92
CA TYR A 513 20.52 -6.37 15.30
C TYR A 513 20.33 -7.80 15.81
N VAL A 514 19.40 -8.56 15.23
CA VAL A 514 19.18 -9.99 15.47
C VAL A 514 19.25 -10.74 14.15
N GLU A 515 19.54 -12.04 14.20
CA GLU A 515 19.48 -12.88 13.01
C GLU A 515 18.07 -12.87 12.40
N LYS A 516 17.98 -12.80 11.07
CA LYS A 516 16.70 -12.77 10.37
C LYS A 516 15.94 -14.07 10.64
N ASP A 517 14.75 -13.96 11.20
CA ASP A 517 13.88 -15.09 11.50
C ASP A 517 12.42 -14.69 11.28
N GLU A 518 11.85 -15.16 10.18
CA GLU A 518 10.49 -14.80 9.80
C GLU A 518 9.44 -15.43 10.73
N ARG A 519 9.73 -16.59 11.33
CA ARG A 519 8.82 -17.27 12.26
C ARG A 519 8.75 -16.51 13.58
N ASN A 520 9.89 -16.11 14.11
CA ASN A 520 9.91 -15.24 15.30
C ASN A 520 9.28 -13.88 15.03
N ALA A 521 9.49 -13.29 13.84
CA ALA A 521 8.82 -12.06 13.45
C ALA A 521 7.29 -12.21 13.51
N PHE A 522 6.75 -13.28 12.90
CA PHE A 522 5.32 -13.60 12.94
C PHE A 522 4.79 -13.74 14.37
N GLU A 523 5.46 -14.51 15.22
CA GLU A 523 5.02 -14.76 16.60
C GLU A 523 4.99 -13.47 17.44
N TYR A 524 6.00 -12.60 17.30
CA TYR A 524 6.03 -11.32 17.99
C TYR A 524 4.98 -10.34 17.48
N TYR A 525 4.74 -10.29 16.15
CA TYR A 525 3.63 -9.49 15.61
C TYR A 525 2.28 -10.00 16.10
N LYS A 526 2.08 -11.32 16.16
CA LYS A 526 0.86 -11.93 16.69
C LYS A 526 0.62 -11.54 18.16
N LYS A 527 1.61 -11.73 19.04
CA LYS A 527 1.53 -11.33 20.46
C LYS A 527 1.16 -9.84 20.63
N SER A 528 1.72 -8.97 19.80
CA SER A 528 1.42 -7.53 19.85
C SER A 528 0.03 -7.20 19.25
N ALA A 529 -0.36 -7.89 18.19
CA ALA A 529 -1.64 -7.73 17.51
C ALA A 529 -2.82 -8.18 18.37
N ASP A 530 -2.66 -9.26 19.14
CA ASP A 530 -3.64 -9.79 20.11
C ASP A 530 -3.94 -8.76 21.23
N GLN A 531 -2.97 -7.88 21.52
CA GLN A 531 -3.14 -6.72 22.41
C GLN A 531 -3.74 -5.49 21.72
N ASN A 532 -4.38 -5.69 20.56
CA ASN A 532 -5.03 -4.67 19.75
C ASN A 532 -4.11 -3.55 19.23
N TYR A 533 -2.80 -3.81 19.10
CA TYR A 533 -1.86 -2.85 18.52
C TYR A 533 -1.94 -2.86 16.99
N PHE A 534 -2.49 -1.80 16.39
CA PHE A 534 -2.87 -1.82 14.98
C PHE A 534 -1.70 -1.80 13.99
N TYR A 535 -0.53 -1.29 14.40
CA TYR A 535 0.69 -1.43 13.60
C TYR A 535 1.15 -2.89 13.52
N ALA A 536 1.04 -3.65 14.62
CA ALA A 536 1.30 -5.08 14.60
C ALA A 536 0.20 -5.86 13.86
N GLN A 537 -1.08 -5.47 13.97
CA GLN A 537 -2.16 -6.07 13.16
C GLN A 537 -1.89 -5.89 11.67
N PHE A 538 -1.38 -4.74 11.25
CA PHE A 538 -0.98 -4.48 9.87
C PHE A 538 0.22 -5.34 9.44
N GLU A 539 1.27 -5.45 10.26
CA GLU A 539 2.41 -6.29 9.92
C GLU A 539 2.05 -7.78 9.93
N LEU A 540 1.19 -8.22 10.84
CA LEU A 540 0.64 -9.58 10.85
C LEU A 540 -0.20 -9.84 9.58
N ALA A 541 -0.96 -8.85 9.10
CA ALA A 541 -1.65 -8.96 7.82
C ALA A 541 -0.66 -9.11 6.66
N ASN A 542 0.45 -8.35 6.65
CA ASN A 542 1.52 -8.51 5.66
C ASN A 542 2.15 -9.92 5.72
N CYS A 543 2.31 -10.49 6.92
CA CYS A 543 2.80 -11.85 7.07
C CYS A 543 1.87 -12.87 6.40
N TYR A 544 0.56 -12.79 6.65
CA TYR A 544 -0.41 -13.68 6.01
C TYR A 544 -0.57 -13.43 4.50
N GLU A 545 -0.41 -12.19 4.02
CA GLU A 545 -0.49 -11.88 2.58
C GLU A 545 0.69 -12.48 1.81
N LYS A 546 1.90 -12.36 2.36
CA LYS A 546 3.17 -12.69 1.68
C LYS A 546 3.77 -14.04 2.08
N GLY A 547 3.21 -14.69 3.10
CA GLY A 547 3.74 -15.94 3.64
C GLY A 547 5.01 -15.77 4.49
N ILE A 548 5.13 -14.67 5.24
CA ILE A 548 6.33 -14.39 6.06
C ILE A 548 6.17 -15.10 7.41
N GLY A 549 6.91 -16.20 7.61
CA GLY A 549 6.91 -16.98 8.84
C GLY A 549 5.68 -17.87 9.07
N ILE A 550 4.71 -17.85 8.13
CA ILE A 550 3.50 -18.65 8.13
C ILE A 550 3.00 -18.85 6.69
N ASP A 551 2.14 -19.83 6.45
CA ASP A 551 1.47 -20.03 5.17
C ASP A 551 0.58 -18.83 4.78
N ILE A 552 0.44 -18.62 3.47
CA ILE A 552 -0.38 -17.54 2.91
C ILE A 552 -1.86 -17.77 3.27
N ASP A 553 -2.48 -16.75 3.86
CA ASP A 553 -3.89 -16.74 4.23
C ASP A 553 -4.50 -15.36 3.90
N LEU A 554 -5.00 -15.22 2.68
CA LEU A 554 -5.52 -13.95 2.19
C LEU A 554 -6.78 -13.47 2.94
N LEU A 555 -7.58 -14.40 3.48
CA LEU A 555 -8.78 -14.06 4.25
C LEU A 555 -8.38 -13.43 5.59
N LYS A 556 -7.44 -14.03 6.32
CA LYS A 556 -6.92 -13.44 7.57
C LYS A 556 -6.20 -12.12 7.32
N ALA A 557 -5.40 -12.03 6.26
CA ALA A 557 -4.75 -10.78 5.88
C ALA A 557 -5.78 -9.66 5.67
N PHE A 558 -6.85 -9.95 4.91
CA PHE A 558 -7.93 -9.00 4.66
C PHE A 558 -8.61 -8.52 5.95
N GLU A 559 -9.01 -9.43 6.85
CA GLU A 559 -9.67 -9.03 8.11
C GLU A 559 -8.74 -8.20 9.02
N LEU A 560 -7.45 -8.51 9.08
CA LEU A 560 -6.48 -7.72 9.86
C LEU A 560 -6.24 -6.34 9.23
N TYR A 561 -6.10 -6.22 7.91
CA TYR A 561 -6.02 -4.93 7.24
C TYR A 561 -7.28 -4.09 7.49
N LYS A 562 -8.46 -4.71 7.46
CA LYS A 562 -9.74 -4.06 7.75
C LYS A 562 -9.82 -3.52 9.17
N ILE A 563 -9.30 -4.24 10.17
CA ILE A 563 -9.19 -3.74 11.54
C ILE A 563 -8.26 -2.52 11.61
N ALA A 564 -7.07 -2.59 11.01
CA ALA A 564 -6.11 -1.49 11.00
C ALA A 564 -6.66 -0.26 10.23
N ALA A 565 -7.37 -0.48 9.12
CA ALA A 565 -7.99 0.55 8.30
C ALA A 565 -9.13 1.27 9.04
N LYS A 566 -9.97 0.53 9.78
CA LYS A 566 -11.03 1.09 10.65
C LYS A 566 -10.46 1.96 11.78
N LYS A 567 -9.29 1.62 12.31
CA LYS A 567 -8.53 2.46 13.25
C LYS A 567 -7.87 3.67 12.58
N GLY A 568 -8.06 3.85 11.28
CA GLY A 568 -7.62 5.02 10.53
C GLY A 568 -6.17 4.94 10.03
N TYR A 569 -5.56 3.76 9.97
CA TYR A 569 -4.22 3.64 9.41
C TYR A 569 -4.25 3.79 7.88
N ARG A 570 -3.77 4.94 7.37
CA ARG A 570 -3.91 5.32 5.95
C ARG A 570 -3.31 4.31 4.96
N ILE A 571 -2.24 3.63 5.34
CA ILE A 571 -1.61 2.61 4.49
C ILE A 571 -2.51 1.38 4.41
N ALA A 572 -3.08 0.93 5.53
CA ALA A 572 -4.07 -0.15 5.53
C ALA A 572 -5.33 0.21 4.75
N GLN A 573 -5.83 1.45 4.85
CA GLN A 573 -6.99 1.91 4.07
C GLN A 573 -6.73 1.79 2.55
N LYS A 574 -5.57 2.25 2.09
CA LYS A 574 -5.14 2.12 0.68
C LYS A 574 -5.02 0.66 0.24
N ILE A 575 -4.41 -0.20 1.06
CA ILE A 575 -4.28 -1.63 0.74
C ILE A 575 -5.65 -2.28 0.69
N LEU A 576 -6.50 -2.03 1.67
CA LEU A 576 -7.86 -2.58 1.73
C LEU A 576 -8.70 -2.21 0.51
N ALA A 577 -8.59 -0.95 0.03
CA ALA A 577 -9.21 -0.54 -1.22
C ALA A 577 -8.73 -1.39 -2.42
N THR A 578 -7.42 -1.62 -2.50
CA THR A 578 -6.81 -2.44 -3.55
C THR A 578 -7.24 -3.92 -3.46
N LEU A 579 -7.44 -4.44 -2.24
CA LEU A 579 -7.95 -5.80 -2.02
C LEU A 579 -9.39 -5.94 -2.50
N TYR A 580 -10.26 -4.96 -2.22
CA TYR A 580 -11.62 -4.94 -2.75
C TYR A 580 -11.66 -4.79 -4.28
N GLU A 581 -10.78 -3.97 -4.87
CA GLU A 581 -10.72 -3.80 -6.34
C GLU A 581 -10.36 -5.09 -7.07
N ASN A 582 -9.49 -5.90 -6.48
CA ASN A 582 -8.98 -7.13 -7.08
C ASN A 582 -9.69 -8.41 -6.59
N GLY A 583 -10.56 -8.31 -5.58
CA GLY A 583 -11.18 -9.49 -4.95
C GLY A 583 -10.19 -10.41 -4.25
N LYS A 584 -9.17 -9.86 -3.57
CA LYS A 584 -8.14 -10.63 -2.86
C LYS A 584 -8.51 -10.77 -1.38
N GLY A 585 -8.80 -12.00 -0.93
CA GLY A 585 -9.27 -12.26 0.44
C GLY A 585 -10.70 -11.78 0.71
N THR A 586 -11.43 -11.36 -0.33
CA THR A 586 -12.82 -10.90 -0.30
C THR A 586 -13.38 -10.97 -1.72
N GLU A 587 -14.70 -10.88 -1.90
CA GLU A 587 -15.28 -10.63 -3.22
C GLU A 587 -14.88 -9.26 -3.75
N LYS A 588 -14.82 -9.15 -5.09
CA LYS A 588 -14.52 -7.90 -5.78
C LYS A 588 -15.66 -6.90 -5.57
N ASP A 589 -15.33 -5.72 -5.06
CA ASP A 589 -16.30 -4.68 -4.71
C ASP A 589 -15.71 -3.29 -5.03
N LEU A 590 -16.10 -2.72 -6.16
CA LEU A 590 -15.55 -1.45 -6.63
C LEU A 590 -16.04 -0.26 -5.79
N ASP A 591 -17.25 -0.32 -5.24
CA ASP A 591 -17.82 0.75 -4.42
C ASP A 591 -17.07 0.85 -3.08
N LYS A 592 -16.80 -0.30 -2.44
CA LYS A 592 -15.95 -0.33 -1.24
C LYS A 592 -14.51 0.06 -1.54
N SER A 593 -13.97 -0.32 -2.69
CA SER A 593 -12.65 0.13 -3.12
C SER A 593 -12.57 1.66 -3.17
N TYR A 594 -13.50 2.30 -3.89
CA TYR A 594 -13.62 3.76 -3.97
C TYR A 594 -13.77 4.39 -2.57
N TYR A 595 -14.65 3.86 -1.73
CA TYR A 595 -14.85 4.34 -0.35
C TYR A 595 -13.55 4.36 0.45
N TRP A 596 -12.76 3.27 0.41
CA TRP A 596 -11.52 3.18 1.17
C TRP A 596 -10.38 4.01 0.58
N PHE A 597 -10.31 4.17 -0.75
CA PHE A 597 -9.39 5.14 -1.35
C PHE A 597 -9.74 6.56 -0.90
N ASN A 598 -11.02 6.92 -0.85
CA ASN A 598 -11.46 8.23 -0.36
C ASN A 598 -11.10 8.44 1.12
N LYS A 599 -11.30 7.42 1.97
CA LYS A 599 -10.87 7.46 3.39
C LYS A 599 -9.36 7.62 3.57
N ALA A 600 -8.56 6.99 2.72
CA ALA A 600 -7.11 7.18 2.71
C ALA A 600 -6.73 8.59 2.20
N GLU A 601 -7.49 9.14 1.25
CA GLU A 601 -7.32 10.47 0.69
C GLU A 601 -7.63 11.59 1.69
N GLU A 602 -8.65 11.43 2.54
CA GLU A 602 -8.94 12.32 3.67
C GLU A 602 -7.72 12.49 4.61
N LYS A 603 -6.77 11.53 4.59
CA LYS A 603 -5.49 11.54 5.32
C LYS A 603 -4.28 11.84 4.42
N ASP A 604 -4.56 12.45 3.29
CA ASP A 604 -3.62 12.98 2.30
C ASP A 604 -2.68 11.92 1.68
N ASN A 605 -3.15 10.67 1.54
CA ASN A 605 -2.38 9.58 0.92
C ASN A 605 -2.23 9.78 -0.59
N VAL A 606 -0.99 9.92 -1.07
CA VAL A 606 -0.68 10.25 -2.47
C VAL A 606 -1.08 9.13 -3.45
N VAL A 607 -0.84 7.86 -3.10
CA VAL A 607 -1.22 6.72 -3.94
C VAL A 607 -2.75 6.60 -4.04
N ALA A 608 -3.47 6.89 -2.96
CA ALA A 608 -4.93 6.95 -2.99
C ALA A 608 -5.45 8.08 -3.90
N GLN A 609 -4.79 9.24 -3.94
CA GLN A 609 -5.12 10.33 -4.87
C GLN A 609 -4.99 9.87 -6.33
N TYR A 610 -3.88 9.21 -6.68
CA TYR A 610 -3.73 8.59 -8.01
C TYR A 610 -4.83 7.58 -8.33
N ASN A 611 -5.11 6.65 -7.39
CA ASN A 611 -6.12 5.62 -7.61
C ASN A 611 -7.52 6.19 -7.72
N LEU A 612 -7.85 7.26 -7.00
CA LEU A 612 -9.10 8.00 -7.21
C LEU A 612 -9.15 8.63 -8.61
N GLY A 613 -8.03 9.15 -9.11
CA GLY A 613 -7.89 9.56 -10.50
C GLY A 613 -8.29 8.43 -11.47
N ASN A 614 -7.76 7.22 -11.24
CA ASN A 614 -8.11 6.03 -12.03
C ASN A 614 -9.58 5.62 -11.88
N CYS A 615 -10.16 5.76 -10.68
CA CYS A 615 -11.57 5.48 -10.43
C CYS A 615 -12.46 6.41 -11.26
N TYR A 616 -12.18 7.72 -11.25
CA TYR A 616 -12.93 8.70 -12.03
C TYR A 616 -12.69 8.58 -13.54
N LYS A 617 -11.46 8.30 -13.99
CA LYS A 617 -11.13 8.13 -15.42
C LYS A 617 -11.88 6.95 -16.04
N ASN A 618 -12.04 5.85 -15.30
CA ASN A 618 -12.58 4.59 -15.82
C ASN A 618 -13.99 4.27 -15.29
N GLY A 619 -14.55 5.07 -14.38
CA GLY A 619 -15.83 4.79 -13.73
C GLY A 619 -15.81 3.59 -12.76
N ARG A 620 -14.73 3.40 -11.98
CA ARG A 620 -14.62 2.27 -11.02
C ARG A 620 -15.20 2.67 -9.66
N GLY A 621 -16.35 2.09 -9.30
CA GLY A 621 -17.04 2.36 -8.04
C GLY A 621 -17.65 3.76 -7.94
N ILE A 622 -17.65 4.50 -9.05
CA ILE A 622 -18.16 5.87 -9.17
C ILE A 622 -18.44 6.14 -10.65
N ILE A 623 -19.31 7.11 -10.95
CA ILE A 623 -19.56 7.54 -12.33
C ILE A 623 -18.29 8.15 -12.93
N LYS A 624 -18.02 7.84 -14.19
CA LYS A 624 -16.87 8.37 -14.96
C LYS A 624 -16.91 9.90 -14.98
N ASP A 625 -15.80 10.55 -14.59
CA ASP A 625 -15.64 12.01 -14.55
C ASP A 625 -14.17 12.38 -14.81
N GLU A 626 -13.83 12.68 -16.06
CA GLU A 626 -12.45 12.95 -16.46
C GLU A 626 -11.90 14.25 -15.84
N VAL A 627 -12.74 15.24 -15.58
CA VAL A 627 -12.33 16.51 -14.95
C VAL A 627 -11.88 16.28 -13.52
N ARG A 628 -12.60 15.44 -12.76
CA ARG A 628 -12.16 15.01 -11.43
C ARG A 628 -10.92 14.14 -11.50
N ALA A 629 -10.84 13.23 -12.49
CA ALA A 629 -9.65 12.41 -12.68
C ALA A 629 -8.39 13.27 -12.83
N PHE A 630 -8.42 14.26 -13.73
CA PHE A 630 -7.36 15.24 -13.93
C PHE A 630 -6.99 15.99 -12.64
N LYS A 631 -7.99 16.45 -11.86
CA LYS A 631 -7.75 17.13 -10.58
C LYS A 631 -7.00 16.26 -9.59
N TYR A 632 -7.36 14.98 -9.48
CA TYR A 632 -6.69 14.03 -8.58
C TYR A 632 -5.28 13.67 -9.05
N TYR A 633 -5.08 13.43 -10.35
CA TYR A 633 -3.74 13.24 -10.91
C TYR A 633 -2.85 14.45 -10.65
N LYS A 634 -3.35 15.68 -10.88
CA LYS A 634 -2.62 16.92 -10.60
C LYS A 634 -2.29 17.07 -9.11
N LYS A 635 -3.22 16.73 -8.20
CA LYS A 635 -3.01 16.77 -6.75
C LYS A 635 -1.91 15.81 -6.30
N SER A 636 -1.93 14.58 -6.83
CA SER A 636 -0.95 13.53 -6.57
C SER A 636 0.43 13.84 -7.17
N ALA A 637 0.46 14.30 -8.43
CA ALA A 637 1.68 14.66 -9.17
C ALA A 637 2.47 15.79 -8.49
N LYS A 638 1.78 16.79 -7.92
CA LYS A 638 2.41 17.88 -7.14
C LYS A 638 3.21 17.39 -5.94
N LYS A 639 2.95 16.17 -5.47
CA LYS A 639 3.67 15.54 -4.35
C LYS A 639 4.74 14.55 -4.81
N GLY A 640 5.05 14.54 -6.10
CA GLY A 640 6.13 13.71 -6.64
C GLY A 640 5.74 12.27 -6.96
N TYR A 641 4.45 11.90 -6.98
CA TYR A 641 4.08 10.54 -7.37
C TYR A 641 4.21 10.34 -8.88
N LEU A 642 5.13 9.47 -9.26
CA LEU A 642 5.67 9.34 -10.62
C LEU A 642 4.59 8.99 -11.64
N GLU A 643 3.73 8.03 -11.32
CA GLU A 643 2.64 7.57 -12.18
C GLU A 643 1.60 8.67 -12.38
N SER A 644 1.39 9.54 -11.40
CA SER A 644 0.51 10.70 -11.57
C SER A 644 1.13 11.81 -12.41
N GLN A 645 2.45 12.00 -12.37
CA GLN A 645 3.14 12.94 -13.25
C GLN A 645 3.02 12.49 -14.71
N PHE A 646 3.19 11.19 -14.96
CA PHE A 646 2.96 10.60 -16.27
C PHE A 646 1.49 10.74 -16.72
N GLU A 647 0.52 10.34 -15.89
CA GLU A 647 -0.90 10.47 -16.25
C GLU A 647 -1.31 11.92 -16.47
N LEU A 648 -0.71 12.88 -15.75
CA LEU A 648 -0.94 14.30 -15.99
C LEU A 648 -0.48 14.72 -17.39
N GLY A 649 0.72 14.28 -17.81
CA GLY A 649 1.21 14.49 -19.18
C GLY A 649 0.30 13.86 -20.23
N PHE A 650 -0.17 12.64 -19.96
CA PHE A 650 -1.11 11.94 -20.84
C PHE A 650 -2.47 12.65 -20.94
N CYS A 651 -2.97 13.22 -19.84
CA CYS A 651 -4.20 14.00 -19.85
C CYS A 651 -4.07 15.25 -20.72
N TYR A 652 -2.95 15.97 -20.63
CA TYR A 652 -2.69 17.13 -21.50
C TYR A 652 -2.50 16.76 -22.97
N GLU A 653 -1.85 15.63 -23.26
CA GLU A 653 -1.63 15.16 -24.63
C GLU A 653 -2.94 14.74 -25.31
N LYS A 654 -3.83 14.04 -24.58
CA LYS A 654 -5.07 13.48 -25.14
C LYS A 654 -6.32 14.31 -24.87
N GLY A 655 -6.23 15.37 -24.07
CA GLY A 655 -7.37 16.20 -23.69
C GLY A 655 -8.34 15.50 -22.72
N ILE A 656 -7.82 14.70 -21.78
CA ILE A 656 -8.64 13.95 -20.81
C ILE A 656 -8.93 14.85 -19.60
N GLY A 657 -10.17 15.30 -19.47
CA GLY A 657 -10.60 16.17 -18.36
C GLY A 657 -10.07 17.60 -18.41
N ILE A 658 -9.33 17.95 -19.47
CA ILE A 658 -8.81 19.28 -19.77
C ILE A 658 -8.60 19.42 -21.28
N GLU A 659 -8.48 20.64 -21.79
CA GLU A 659 -8.12 20.88 -23.19
C GLU A 659 -6.72 20.35 -23.51
N VAL A 660 -6.52 19.94 -24.77
CA VAL A 660 -5.22 19.47 -25.27
C VAL A 660 -4.20 20.59 -25.14
N ASN A 661 -3.03 20.29 -24.56
CA ASN A 661 -1.93 21.22 -24.41
C ASN A 661 -0.59 20.48 -24.47
N GLU A 662 0.04 20.48 -25.63
CA GLU A 662 1.28 19.73 -25.87
C GLU A 662 2.44 20.26 -25.04
N LYS A 663 2.51 21.57 -24.79
CA LYS A 663 3.58 22.16 -23.95
C LYS A 663 3.49 21.65 -22.51
N SER A 664 2.30 21.68 -21.92
CA SER A 664 2.08 21.15 -20.57
C SER A 664 2.22 19.62 -20.51
N ALA A 665 1.94 18.91 -21.61
CA ALA A 665 2.23 17.49 -21.73
C ALA A 665 3.74 17.22 -21.68
N ILE A 666 4.54 17.96 -22.45
CA ILE A 666 6.01 17.89 -22.45
C ILE A 666 6.55 18.18 -21.05
N GLU A 667 6.17 19.29 -20.42
CA GLU A 667 6.63 19.64 -19.06
C GLU A 667 6.32 18.52 -18.04
N SER A 668 5.11 17.98 -18.06
CA SER A 668 4.70 16.93 -17.13
C SER A 668 5.44 15.61 -17.39
N TYR A 669 5.61 15.24 -18.68
CA TYR A 669 6.38 14.07 -19.04
C TYR A 669 7.87 14.23 -18.75
N GLU A 670 8.47 15.43 -18.90
CA GLU A 670 9.88 15.69 -18.55
C GLU A 670 10.13 15.37 -17.09
N ILE A 671 9.28 15.87 -16.18
CA ILE A 671 9.40 15.57 -14.74
C ILE A 671 9.33 14.06 -14.49
N ALA A 672 8.38 13.35 -15.10
CA ALA A 672 8.26 11.91 -14.93
C ALA A 672 9.45 11.14 -15.56
N ALA A 673 9.92 11.58 -16.72
CA ALA A 673 11.00 10.96 -17.48
C ALA A 673 12.37 11.15 -16.82
N GLU A 674 12.61 12.30 -16.19
CA GLU A 674 13.80 12.58 -15.37
C GLU A 674 13.87 11.67 -14.15
N ASN A 675 12.72 11.41 -13.52
CA ASN A 675 12.58 10.48 -12.40
C ASN A 675 12.46 8.99 -12.82
N GLY A 676 12.75 8.68 -14.09
CA GLY A 676 12.92 7.30 -14.56
C GLY A 676 11.70 6.64 -15.20
N HIS A 677 10.59 7.35 -15.42
CA HIS A 677 9.40 6.77 -16.05
C HIS A 677 9.64 6.46 -17.54
N ILE A 678 9.79 5.17 -17.89
CA ILE A 678 10.22 4.71 -19.22
C ILE A 678 9.24 5.09 -20.33
N ILE A 679 7.93 4.96 -20.08
CA ILE A 679 6.90 5.32 -21.07
C ILE A 679 6.88 6.84 -21.30
N ALA A 680 7.15 7.64 -20.26
CA ALA A 680 7.21 9.10 -20.39
C ALA A 680 8.41 9.50 -21.26
N GLN A 681 9.57 8.85 -21.07
CA GLN A 681 10.75 9.05 -21.92
C GLN A 681 10.44 8.74 -23.40
N CYS A 682 9.67 7.68 -23.67
CA CYS A 682 9.26 7.34 -25.05
C CYS A 682 8.32 8.39 -25.64
N ASN A 683 7.29 8.79 -24.88
CA ASN A 683 6.31 9.78 -25.31
C ASN A 683 6.97 11.14 -25.56
N LEU A 684 7.93 11.56 -24.72
CA LEU A 684 8.73 12.76 -24.98
C LEU A 684 9.50 12.66 -26.29
N GLY A 685 10.14 11.52 -26.54
CA GLY A 685 10.86 11.32 -27.79
C GLY A 685 9.94 11.54 -29.01
N ILE A 686 8.73 10.97 -28.95
CA ILE A 686 7.71 11.11 -30.00
C ILE A 686 7.22 12.57 -30.12
N LEU A 687 6.99 13.25 -28.99
CA LEU A 687 6.52 14.63 -28.97
C LEU A 687 7.57 15.59 -29.55
N TYR A 688 8.84 15.42 -29.17
CA TYR A 688 9.94 16.23 -29.72
C TYR A 688 10.16 15.97 -31.21
N GLU A 689 10.00 14.72 -31.68
CA GLU A 689 10.14 14.38 -33.09
C GLU A 689 9.04 15.00 -33.94
N ASN A 690 7.77 14.85 -33.54
CA ASN A 690 6.62 15.18 -34.37
C ASN A 690 6.14 16.63 -34.22
N PHE A 691 6.16 17.18 -33.01
CA PHE A 691 5.57 18.49 -32.71
C PHE A 691 6.62 19.59 -32.69
N GLU A 692 7.61 19.51 -31.79
CA GLU A 692 8.66 20.53 -31.72
C GLU A 692 9.68 20.43 -32.87
N LYS A 693 9.76 19.26 -33.52
CA LYS A 693 10.80 18.92 -34.51
C LYS A 693 12.22 19.10 -33.94
N ASN A 694 12.37 18.91 -32.63
CA ASN A 694 13.64 18.92 -31.93
C ASN A 694 14.22 17.51 -31.90
N PHE A 695 14.83 17.10 -33.01
CA PHE A 695 15.30 15.73 -33.18
C PHE A 695 16.43 15.34 -32.22
N GLU A 696 17.25 16.29 -31.79
CA GLU A 696 18.32 16.04 -30.82
C GLU A 696 17.74 15.61 -29.45
N LYS A 697 16.74 16.35 -28.95
CA LYS A 697 16.01 15.95 -27.73
C LYS A 697 15.24 14.64 -27.93
N ALA A 698 14.64 14.43 -29.10
CA ALA A 698 13.94 13.18 -29.40
C ALA A 698 14.87 11.96 -29.25
N ILE A 699 16.05 12.02 -29.89
CA ILE A 699 17.08 10.99 -29.82
C ILE A 699 17.64 10.84 -28.40
N TYR A 700 17.84 11.93 -27.66
CA TYR A 700 18.27 11.88 -26.27
C TYR A 700 17.31 11.02 -25.43
N TRP A 701 16.01 11.32 -25.50
CA TRP A 701 15.00 10.61 -24.72
C TRP A 701 14.81 9.17 -25.19
N TYR A 702 14.83 8.91 -26.50
CA TYR A 702 14.82 7.54 -27.01
C TYR A 702 16.03 6.73 -26.52
N ASN A 703 17.24 7.30 -26.50
CA ASN A 703 18.42 6.61 -25.97
C ASN A 703 18.28 6.31 -24.47
N LYS A 704 17.73 7.25 -23.68
CA LYS A 704 17.50 7.05 -22.24
C LYS A 704 16.49 5.92 -21.99
N ALA A 705 15.37 5.92 -22.72
CA ALA A 705 14.37 4.85 -22.66
C ALA A 705 14.92 3.50 -23.13
N ALA A 706 15.70 3.48 -24.21
CA ALA A 706 16.31 2.28 -24.75
C ALA A 706 17.33 1.63 -23.80
N LYS A 707 18.10 2.44 -23.04
CA LYS A 707 18.98 1.94 -21.98
C LYS A 707 18.21 1.22 -20.87
N ASN A 708 16.98 1.65 -20.60
CA ASN A 708 16.08 1.03 -19.62
C ASN A 708 15.22 -0.10 -20.22
N GLY A 709 15.53 -0.57 -21.44
CA GLY A 709 14.89 -1.74 -22.04
C GLY A 709 13.68 -1.46 -22.93
N SER A 710 13.32 -0.19 -23.18
CA SER A 710 12.15 0.13 -24.02
C SER A 710 12.31 -0.33 -25.47
N GLU A 711 11.46 -1.25 -25.89
CA GLU A 711 11.37 -1.77 -27.24
C GLU A 711 10.84 -0.74 -28.25
N VAL A 712 9.93 0.15 -27.82
CA VAL A 712 9.38 1.24 -28.64
C VAL A 712 10.47 2.27 -28.95
N ALA A 713 11.28 2.63 -27.95
CA ALA A 713 12.38 3.57 -28.14
C ALA A 713 13.48 2.99 -29.05
N LEU A 714 13.80 1.70 -28.90
CA LEU A 714 14.72 1.00 -29.82
C LEU A 714 14.17 1.01 -31.26
N TYR A 715 12.88 0.76 -31.45
CA TYR A 715 12.25 0.82 -32.77
C TYR A 715 12.33 2.23 -33.38
N ASN A 716 12.01 3.27 -32.60
CA ASN A 716 12.07 4.66 -33.06
C ASN A 716 13.50 5.10 -33.39
N LEU A 717 14.50 4.71 -32.59
CA LEU A 717 15.92 4.92 -32.96
C LEU A 717 16.27 4.23 -34.28
N GLY A 718 15.73 3.04 -34.53
CA GLY A 718 15.86 2.37 -35.82
C GLY A 718 15.32 3.22 -36.97
N ASN A 719 14.13 3.82 -36.79
CA ASN A 719 13.53 4.74 -37.77
C ASN A 719 14.39 6.00 -37.96
N CYS A 720 14.90 6.59 -36.88
CA CYS A 720 15.78 7.75 -36.95
C CYS A 720 17.01 7.48 -37.84
N TYR A 721 17.70 6.35 -37.62
CA TYR A 721 18.87 5.99 -38.43
C TYR A 721 18.53 5.56 -39.86
N LYS A 722 17.36 4.96 -40.08
CA LYS A 722 16.90 4.58 -41.43
C LYS A 722 16.57 5.81 -42.28
N CYS A 723 15.92 6.80 -41.68
CA CYS A 723 15.40 7.98 -42.39
C CYS A 723 16.30 9.23 -42.26
N GLY A 724 17.32 9.20 -41.41
CA GLY A 724 18.20 10.35 -41.15
C GLY A 724 17.54 11.45 -40.30
N ILE A 725 16.63 11.08 -39.40
CA ILE A 725 15.91 12.03 -38.53
C ILE A 725 16.83 12.35 -37.34
N GLY A 726 17.40 13.56 -37.31
CA GLY A 726 18.32 14.01 -36.26
C GLY A 726 19.69 13.32 -36.22
N VAL A 727 19.93 12.38 -37.14
CA VAL A 727 21.20 11.65 -37.30
C VAL A 727 21.51 11.50 -38.77
N THR A 728 22.77 11.22 -39.10
CA THR A 728 23.11 10.74 -40.45
C THR A 728 22.50 9.37 -40.71
N VAL A 729 22.05 9.13 -41.94
CA VAL A 729 21.50 7.84 -42.35
C VAL A 729 22.55 6.74 -42.12
N ASP A 730 22.19 5.70 -41.38
CA ASP A 730 23.04 4.56 -41.06
C ASP A 730 22.19 3.29 -41.00
N GLU A 731 22.09 2.61 -42.14
CA GLU A 731 21.26 1.42 -42.27
C GLU A 731 21.72 0.26 -41.35
N ARG A 732 23.03 0.16 -41.07
CA ARG A 732 23.56 -0.88 -40.18
C ARG A 732 23.14 -0.63 -38.75
N LYS A 733 23.16 0.61 -38.29
CA LYS A 733 22.60 0.98 -36.97
C LYS A 733 21.10 0.79 -36.94
N ALA A 734 20.37 1.20 -37.98
CA ALA A 734 18.93 0.98 -38.07
C ALA A 734 18.59 -0.50 -37.90
N PHE A 735 19.25 -1.37 -38.68
CA PHE A 735 19.12 -2.82 -38.56
C PHE A 735 19.42 -3.32 -37.14
N LYS A 736 20.52 -2.86 -36.53
CA LYS A 736 20.90 -3.26 -35.16
C LYS A 736 19.83 -2.88 -34.12
N TYR A 737 19.23 -1.70 -34.24
CA TYR A 737 18.18 -1.26 -33.33
C TYR A 737 16.87 -2.04 -33.54
N TYR A 738 16.44 -2.24 -34.79
CA TYR A 738 15.31 -3.11 -35.09
C TYR A 738 15.53 -4.54 -34.58
N TYR A 739 16.73 -5.10 -34.74
CA TYR A 739 17.07 -6.42 -34.24
C TYR A 739 16.94 -6.50 -32.71
N LYS A 740 17.47 -5.51 -31.97
CA LYS A 740 17.36 -5.45 -30.51
C LYS A 740 15.90 -5.36 -30.05
N SER A 741 15.11 -4.50 -30.67
CA SER A 741 13.67 -4.34 -30.35
C SER A 741 12.89 -5.62 -30.69
N ALA A 742 13.15 -6.23 -31.85
CA ALA A 742 12.53 -7.49 -32.28
C ALA A 742 12.87 -8.68 -31.37
N LYS A 743 14.05 -8.69 -30.75
CA LYS A 743 14.44 -9.71 -29.75
C LYS A 743 13.53 -9.67 -28.51
N ASN A 744 12.99 -8.49 -28.17
CA ASN A 744 11.99 -8.32 -27.12
C ASN A 744 10.56 -8.51 -27.64
N GLU A 745 10.38 -9.21 -28.77
CA GLU A 745 9.09 -9.57 -29.35
C GLU A 745 8.20 -8.40 -29.80
N PHE A 746 8.77 -7.19 -29.98
CA PHE A 746 8.03 -6.02 -30.46
C PHE A 746 7.64 -6.17 -31.95
N ARG A 747 6.33 -6.24 -32.20
CA ARG A 747 5.77 -6.63 -33.51
C ARG A 747 6.23 -5.75 -34.68
N ASP A 748 6.28 -4.43 -34.49
CA ASP A 748 6.62 -3.49 -35.57
C ASP A 748 8.12 -3.53 -35.88
N ALA A 749 8.97 -3.83 -34.89
CA ALA A 749 10.38 -4.08 -35.13
C ALA A 749 10.64 -5.43 -35.83
N ILE A 750 9.88 -6.49 -35.51
CA ILE A 750 9.96 -7.76 -36.25
C ILE A 750 9.60 -7.53 -37.73
N TYR A 751 8.54 -6.76 -37.99
CA TYR A 751 8.16 -6.35 -39.34
C TYR A 751 9.28 -5.58 -40.05
N GLN A 752 9.83 -4.51 -39.44
CA GLN A 752 10.91 -3.75 -40.06
C GLN A 752 12.16 -4.60 -40.28
N LEU A 753 12.46 -5.54 -39.38
CA LEU A 753 13.57 -6.48 -39.57
C LEU A 753 13.33 -7.37 -40.79
N GLY A 754 12.11 -7.88 -40.98
CA GLY A 754 11.70 -8.60 -42.19
C GLY A 754 11.86 -7.75 -43.45
N TYR A 755 11.49 -6.48 -43.38
CA TYR A 755 11.68 -5.51 -44.48
C TYR A 755 13.15 -5.26 -44.79
N CYS A 756 14.01 -5.16 -43.78
CA CYS A 756 15.45 -5.02 -43.97
C CYS A 756 16.05 -6.23 -44.71
N TYR A 757 15.64 -7.46 -44.36
CA TYR A 757 16.08 -8.66 -45.08
C TYR A 757 15.52 -8.74 -46.50
N GLU A 758 14.33 -8.21 -46.77
CA GLU A 758 13.76 -8.17 -48.13
C GLU A 758 14.54 -7.21 -49.03
N LYS A 759 14.84 -6.01 -48.52
CA LYS A 759 15.42 -4.90 -49.30
C LYS A 759 16.94 -4.81 -49.22
N GLY A 760 17.57 -5.51 -48.27
CA GLY A 760 19.00 -5.43 -48.02
C GLY A 760 19.45 -4.18 -47.24
N ILE A 761 18.59 -3.65 -46.37
CA ILE A 761 18.86 -2.45 -45.58
C ILE A 761 19.75 -2.83 -44.39
N GLY A 762 21.02 -2.42 -44.44
CA GLY A 762 22.00 -2.69 -43.37
C GLY A 762 22.44 -4.16 -43.23
N ILE A 763 21.89 -5.06 -44.06
CA ILE A 763 22.22 -6.49 -44.10
C ILE A 763 22.07 -7.04 -45.52
N ARG A 764 22.64 -8.22 -45.82
CA ARG A 764 22.44 -8.89 -47.11
C ARG A 764 20.98 -9.35 -47.25
N ILE A 765 20.47 -9.28 -48.48
CA ILE A 765 19.11 -9.76 -48.82
C ILE A 765 18.96 -11.23 -48.45
N ASN A 766 17.87 -11.57 -47.77
CA ASN A 766 17.48 -12.93 -47.44
C ASN A 766 15.95 -13.04 -47.45
N ILE A 767 15.40 -13.48 -48.58
CA ILE A 767 13.95 -13.54 -48.80
C ILE A 767 13.28 -14.58 -47.89
N LEU A 768 13.93 -15.73 -47.63
CA LEU A 768 13.40 -16.75 -46.72
C LEU A 768 13.28 -16.20 -45.29
N LYS A 769 14.33 -15.53 -44.80
CA LYS A 769 14.31 -14.91 -43.46
C LYS A 769 13.29 -13.78 -43.36
N SER A 770 13.14 -12.99 -44.42
CA SER A 770 12.10 -11.96 -44.52
C SER A 770 10.70 -12.57 -44.39
N PHE A 771 10.42 -13.65 -45.12
CA PHE A 771 9.15 -14.37 -45.04
C PHE A 771 8.86 -14.90 -43.64
N GLU A 772 9.83 -15.55 -42.99
CA GLU A 772 9.69 -16.02 -41.59
C GLU A 772 9.35 -14.89 -40.62
N LEU A 773 10.01 -13.74 -40.76
CA LEU A 773 9.79 -12.58 -39.89
C LEU A 773 8.44 -11.92 -40.16
N TYR A 774 8.04 -11.79 -41.42
CA TYR A 774 6.70 -11.32 -41.77
C TYR A 774 5.62 -12.23 -41.22
N LYS A 775 5.79 -13.56 -41.32
CA LYS A 775 4.88 -14.53 -40.71
C LYS A 775 4.76 -14.34 -39.20
N LYS A 776 5.90 -14.26 -38.51
CA LYS A 776 5.94 -14.03 -37.05
C LYS A 776 5.27 -12.71 -36.63
N ALA A 777 5.52 -11.62 -37.36
CA ALA A 777 4.89 -10.33 -37.07
C ALA A 777 3.40 -10.31 -37.41
N ALA A 778 2.99 -11.01 -38.48
CA ALA A 778 1.60 -11.13 -38.92
C ALA A 778 0.73 -11.90 -37.91
N GLU A 779 1.27 -12.98 -37.34
CA GLU A 779 0.64 -13.76 -36.26
C GLU A 779 0.44 -12.93 -34.97
N LYS A 780 1.27 -11.90 -34.76
CA LYS A 780 1.12 -10.91 -33.67
C LYS A 780 0.22 -9.72 -34.03
N GLY A 781 -0.45 -9.76 -35.18
CA GLY A 781 -1.40 -8.72 -35.59
C GLY A 781 -0.77 -7.47 -36.23
N CYS A 782 0.49 -7.50 -36.69
CA CYS A 782 1.06 -6.37 -37.42
C CYS A 782 0.43 -6.29 -38.83
N LYS A 783 -0.41 -5.27 -39.07
CA LYS A 783 -1.19 -5.12 -40.31
C LYS A 783 -0.34 -5.03 -41.59
N PHE A 784 0.81 -4.37 -41.50
CA PHE A 784 1.75 -4.27 -42.62
C PHE A 784 2.45 -5.60 -42.90
N ALA A 785 2.77 -6.37 -41.85
CA ALA A 785 3.34 -7.71 -42.00
C ALA A 785 2.33 -8.69 -42.60
N GLN A 786 1.06 -8.64 -42.17
CA GLN A 786 -0.01 -9.44 -42.77
C GLN A 786 -0.17 -9.13 -44.26
N SER A 787 -0.16 -7.84 -44.64
CA SER A 787 -0.21 -7.43 -46.05
C SER A 787 0.98 -7.93 -46.85
N ASN A 788 2.20 -7.75 -46.34
CA ASN A 788 3.41 -8.21 -47.03
C ASN A 788 3.49 -9.74 -47.11
N LEU A 789 2.96 -10.45 -46.11
CA LEU A 789 2.86 -11.90 -46.16
C LEU A 789 1.88 -12.35 -47.25
N GLY A 790 0.75 -11.64 -47.41
CA GLY A 790 -0.16 -11.85 -48.53
C GLY A 790 0.52 -11.65 -49.89
N ILE A 791 1.32 -10.56 -50.03
CA ILE A 791 2.12 -10.29 -51.23
C ILE A 791 3.15 -11.41 -51.49
N SER A 792 3.75 -11.95 -50.43
CA SER A 792 4.71 -13.05 -50.53
C SER A 792 4.06 -14.33 -51.04
N TYR A 793 2.87 -14.69 -50.56
CA TYR A 793 2.12 -15.83 -51.09
C TYR A 793 1.61 -15.59 -52.52
N GLU A 794 1.15 -14.38 -52.86
CA GLU A 794 0.69 -14.06 -54.21
C GLU A 794 1.80 -14.21 -55.25
N ASN A 795 3.03 -13.84 -54.88
CA ASN A 795 4.17 -13.82 -55.80
C ASN A 795 5.14 -14.99 -55.64
N GLY A 796 4.95 -15.87 -54.65
CA GLY A 796 5.89 -16.93 -54.31
C GLY A 796 7.25 -16.40 -53.79
N LYS A 797 7.25 -15.32 -53.00
CA LYS A 797 8.48 -14.75 -52.41
C LYS A 797 8.81 -15.44 -51.09
N GLY A 798 9.84 -16.29 -51.10
CA GLY A 798 10.28 -17.03 -49.92
C GLY A 798 9.33 -18.18 -49.52
N THR A 799 8.34 -18.46 -50.37
CA THR A 799 7.35 -19.53 -50.23
C THR A 799 6.83 -19.90 -51.61
N GLU A 800 6.08 -20.99 -51.73
CA GLU A 800 5.35 -21.30 -52.96
C GLU A 800 4.17 -20.35 -53.17
N LYS A 801 3.81 -20.15 -54.44
CA LYS A 801 2.71 -19.28 -54.82
C LYS A 801 1.38 -19.87 -54.37
N ASN A 802 0.60 -19.13 -53.58
CA ASN A 802 -0.69 -19.57 -53.08
C ASN A 802 -1.66 -18.39 -52.95
N PHE A 803 -2.66 -18.33 -53.84
CA PHE A 803 -3.61 -17.21 -53.85
C PHE A 803 -4.63 -17.27 -52.70
N GLU A 804 -5.00 -18.45 -52.23
CA GLU A 804 -5.93 -18.60 -51.10
C GLU A 804 -5.30 -18.07 -49.81
N GLN A 805 -4.02 -18.40 -49.56
CA GLN A 805 -3.26 -17.85 -48.45
C GLN A 805 -3.03 -16.35 -48.60
N ALA A 806 -2.80 -15.85 -49.81
CA ALA A 806 -2.68 -14.42 -50.05
C ALA A 806 -3.95 -13.67 -49.63
N VAL A 807 -5.12 -14.14 -50.09
CA VAL A 807 -6.43 -13.59 -49.73
C VAL A 807 -6.69 -13.69 -48.23
N TYR A 808 -6.37 -14.82 -47.59
CA TYR A 808 -6.54 -15.00 -46.15
C TYR A 808 -5.79 -13.91 -45.36
N TRP A 809 -4.52 -13.68 -45.69
CA TRP A 809 -3.70 -12.67 -45.00
C TRP A 809 -4.10 -11.23 -45.37
N TYR A 810 -4.51 -10.98 -46.60
CA TYR A 810 -5.08 -9.68 -46.97
C TYR A 810 -6.37 -9.39 -46.20
N ASN A 811 -7.28 -10.35 -46.04
CA ASN A 811 -8.50 -10.19 -45.23
C ASN A 811 -8.14 -9.84 -43.79
N LYS A 812 -7.21 -10.56 -43.17
CA LYS A 812 -6.74 -10.26 -41.80
C LYS A 812 -6.14 -8.86 -41.67
N ALA A 813 -5.38 -8.41 -42.66
CA ALA A 813 -4.82 -7.06 -42.68
C ALA A 813 -5.89 -5.97 -42.91
N ALA A 814 -6.88 -6.24 -43.77
CA ALA A 814 -7.99 -5.34 -44.06
C ALA A 814 -8.93 -5.18 -42.85
N GLU A 815 -9.22 -6.26 -42.11
CA GLU A 815 -9.93 -6.22 -40.82
C GLU A 815 -9.24 -5.28 -39.81
N ASN A 816 -7.91 -5.12 -39.91
CA ASN A 816 -7.10 -4.21 -39.09
C ASN A 816 -6.88 -2.82 -39.73
N GLY A 817 -7.62 -2.48 -40.78
CA GLY A 817 -7.53 -1.19 -41.48
C GLY A 817 -6.19 -0.99 -42.19
N CYS A 818 -5.75 -1.97 -42.98
CA CYS A 818 -4.61 -1.80 -43.88
C CYS A 818 -5.06 -1.50 -45.30
N GLU A 819 -4.73 -0.29 -45.74
CA GLU A 819 -5.03 0.27 -47.05
C GLU A 819 -4.43 -0.54 -48.21
N ILE A 820 -3.22 -1.07 -48.03
CA ILE A 820 -2.52 -1.89 -49.04
C ILE A 820 -3.26 -3.23 -49.22
N ALA A 821 -3.71 -3.84 -48.13
CA ALA A 821 -4.43 -5.11 -48.17
C ALA A 821 -5.80 -4.98 -48.81
N GLN A 822 -6.56 -3.93 -48.47
CA GLN A 822 -7.85 -3.63 -49.11
C GLN A 822 -7.67 -3.45 -50.62
N TYR A 823 -6.68 -2.65 -51.06
CA TYR A 823 -6.37 -2.53 -52.48
C TYR A 823 -6.05 -3.88 -53.15
N ASN A 824 -5.25 -4.72 -52.49
CA ASN A 824 -4.90 -6.04 -53.02
C ASN A 824 -6.09 -7.01 -53.04
N LEU A 825 -7.00 -6.95 -52.06
CA LEU A 825 -8.28 -7.68 -52.09
C LEU A 825 -9.15 -7.22 -53.25
N GLY A 826 -9.24 -5.91 -53.48
CA GLY A 826 -9.91 -5.36 -54.65
C GLY A 826 -9.37 -5.97 -55.94
N ASN A 827 -8.04 -6.08 -56.06
CA ASN A 827 -7.40 -6.75 -57.20
C ASN A 827 -7.69 -8.26 -57.26
N CYS A 828 -7.77 -8.95 -56.12
CA CYS A 828 -8.12 -10.37 -56.06
C CYS A 828 -9.56 -10.60 -56.57
N TYR A 829 -10.53 -9.85 -56.07
CA TYR A 829 -11.93 -9.95 -56.48
C TYR A 829 -12.17 -9.51 -57.93
N LYS A 830 -11.51 -8.43 -58.38
CA LYS A 830 -11.59 -7.96 -59.79
C LYS A 830 -11.13 -9.03 -60.78
N ASN A 831 -10.12 -9.82 -60.41
CA ASN A 831 -9.49 -10.80 -61.31
C ASN A 831 -9.84 -12.27 -61.01
N GLY A 832 -10.59 -12.55 -59.94
CA GLY A 832 -10.88 -13.92 -59.48
C GLY A 832 -9.64 -14.69 -59.02
N LYS A 833 -8.70 -14.04 -58.33
CA LYS A 833 -7.46 -14.67 -57.83
C LYS A 833 -7.60 -15.14 -56.39
N GLY A 834 -7.74 -16.45 -56.18
CA GLY A 834 -7.91 -17.04 -54.85
C GLY A 834 -9.30 -16.82 -54.23
N VAL A 835 -10.19 -16.16 -54.98
CA VAL A 835 -11.60 -15.91 -54.70
C VAL A 835 -12.37 -15.95 -56.02
N GLU A 836 -13.68 -16.14 -55.95
CA GLU A 836 -14.54 -15.94 -57.11
C GLU A 836 -14.50 -14.47 -57.56
N LYS A 837 -14.61 -14.25 -58.87
CA LYS A 837 -14.60 -12.90 -59.44
C LYS A 837 -15.86 -12.16 -58.99
N ASP A 838 -15.69 -10.99 -58.37
CA ASP A 838 -16.77 -10.17 -57.84
C ASP A 838 -16.42 -8.69 -58.03
N GLU A 839 -17.14 -8.00 -58.91
CA GLU A 839 -16.83 -6.61 -59.25
C GLU A 839 -17.36 -5.63 -58.19
N GLU A 840 -18.46 -5.96 -57.51
CA GLU A 840 -19.04 -5.13 -56.44
C GLU A 840 -18.11 -5.13 -55.22
N LYS A 841 -17.65 -6.30 -54.77
CA LYS A 841 -16.64 -6.36 -53.68
C LYS A 841 -15.33 -5.71 -54.06
N ALA A 842 -14.91 -5.83 -55.32
CA ALA A 842 -13.70 -5.13 -55.78
C ALA A 842 -13.85 -3.62 -55.61
N PHE A 843 -14.99 -3.07 -56.02
CA PHE A 843 -15.33 -1.65 -55.86
C PHE A 843 -15.35 -1.23 -54.39
N GLU A 844 -16.00 -2.00 -53.50
CA GLU A 844 -16.04 -1.73 -52.06
C GLU A 844 -14.64 -1.61 -51.45
N TYR A 845 -13.77 -2.59 -51.68
CA TYR A 845 -12.41 -2.57 -51.14
C TYR A 845 -11.54 -1.45 -51.75
N TYR A 846 -11.70 -1.12 -53.03
CA TYR A 846 -11.03 0.04 -53.60
C TYR A 846 -11.51 1.34 -52.96
N ASN A 847 -12.80 1.46 -52.67
CA ASN A 847 -13.37 2.62 -51.98
C ASN A 847 -12.84 2.77 -50.55
N GLU A 848 -12.81 1.69 -49.77
CA GLU A 848 -12.25 1.71 -48.40
C GLU A 848 -10.77 2.11 -48.36
N SER A 849 -9.97 1.58 -49.30
CA SER A 849 -8.54 1.90 -49.42
C SER A 849 -8.32 3.34 -49.91
N ALA A 850 -9.14 3.81 -50.86
CA ALA A 850 -9.09 5.17 -51.37
C ALA A 850 -9.43 6.23 -50.30
N ASN A 851 -10.38 5.93 -49.41
CA ASN A 851 -10.73 6.81 -48.27
C ASN A 851 -9.60 6.97 -47.25
N GLN A 852 -8.60 6.08 -47.28
CA GLN A 852 -7.35 6.18 -46.52
C GLN A 852 -6.22 6.81 -47.34
N GLU A 853 -6.53 7.52 -48.42
CA GLU A 853 -5.59 8.25 -49.27
C GLU A 853 -4.62 7.35 -50.06
N TYR A 854 -4.92 6.06 -50.23
CA TYR A 854 -4.06 5.16 -51.01
C TYR A 854 -4.19 5.42 -52.52
N LEU A 855 -3.16 6.01 -53.12
CA LEU A 855 -3.18 6.54 -54.49
C LEU A 855 -3.52 5.48 -55.57
N SER A 856 -3.03 4.26 -55.42
CA SER A 856 -3.33 3.17 -56.37
C SER A 856 -4.80 2.77 -56.29
N ALA A 857 -5.40 2.79 -55.10
CA ALA A 857 -6.83 2.52 -54.93
C ALA A 857 -7.69 3.68 -55.46
N LYS A 858 -7.29 4.94 -55.23
CA LYS A 858 -7.96 6.10 -55.84
C LYS A 858 -7.98 6.00 -57.37
N PHE A 859 -6.87 5.59 -57.97
CA PHE A 859 -6.81 5.33 -59.40
C PHE A 859 -7.76 4.19 -59.82
N GLU A 860 -7.71 3.02 -59.17
CA GLU A 860 -8.59 1.90 -59.53
C GLU A 860 -10.07 2.22 -59.28
N LEU A 861 -10.41 2.99 -58.25
CA LEU A 861 -11.77 3.47 -58.00
C LEU A 861 -12.24 4.41 -59.11
N GLY A 862 -11.39 5.36 -59.54
CA GLY A 862 -11.66 6.20 -60.70
C GLY A 862 -11.86 5.37 -61.98
N TYR A 863 -11.11 4.28 -62.14
CA TYR A 863 -11.29 3.34 -63.23
C TYR A 863 -12.61 2.58 -63.15
N CYS A 864 -13.04 2.19 -61.96
CA CYS A 864 -14.33 1.55 -61.73
C CYS A 864 -15.48 2.46 -62.14
N TYR A 865 -15.49 3.72 -61.70
CA TYR A 865 -16.50 4.70 -62.14
C TYR A 865 -16.43 5.01 -63.64
N TYR A 866 -15.23 5.05 -64.23
CA TYR A 866 -15.06 5.31 -65.67
C TYR A 866 -15.61 4.17 -66.54
N LYS A 867 -15.52 2.92 -66.07
CA LYS A 867 -15.93 1.72 -66.81
C LYS A 867 -17.25 1.10 -66.35
N GLY A 868 -17.80 1.50 -65.21
CA GLY A 868 -18.96 0.87 -64.59
C GLY A 868 -18.65 -0.51 -64.01
N ILE A 869 -17.49 -0.68 -63.36
CA ILE A 869 -17.09 -1.95 -62.73
C ILE A 869 -17.55 -1.93 -61.27
N GLY A 870 -18.49 -2.81 -60.91
CA GLY A 870 -19.07 -2.86 -59.56
C GLY A 870 -19.90 -1.63 -59.16
N THR A 871 -20.13 -0.71 -60.10
CA THR A 871 -20.89 0.54 -59.90
C THR A 871 -21.39 1.05 -61.25
N GLU A 872 -22.25 2.06 -61.23
CA GLU A 872 -22.71 2.74 -62.45
C GLU A 872 -21.62 3.64 -63.05
N ILE A 873 -21.69 3.87 -64.36
CA ILE A 873 -20.72 4.75 -65.04
C ILE A 873 -20.92 6.20 -64.57
N ASP A 874 -19.89 6.77 -63.95
CA ASP A 874 -19.85 8.15 -63.51
C ASP A 874 -18.51 8.79 -63.91
N LYS A 875 -18.49 9.39 -65.10
CA LYS A 875 -17.26 10.01 -65.64
C LYS A 875 -16.84 11.25 -64.86
N THR A 876 -17.76 11.93 -64.16
CA THR A 876 -17.46 13.11 -63.35
C THR A 876 -16.72 12.71 -62.09
N LYS A 877 -17.20 11.69 -61.36
CA LYS A 877 -16.46 11.13 -60.21
C LYS A 877 -15.12 10.52 -60.61
N ALA A 878 -15.07 9.82 -61.75
CA ALA A 878 -13.81 9.31 -62.27
C ALA A 878 -12.80 10.45 -62.52
N PHE A 879 -13.26 11.57 -63.08
CA PHE A 879 -12.43 12.76 -63.28
C PHE A 879 -11.91 13.34 -61.97
N GLU A 880 -12.76 13.49 -60.96
CA GLU A 880 -12.37 14.01 -59.64
C GLU A 880 -11.32 13.13 -58.96
N LEU A 881 -11.52 11.80 -58.95
CA LEU A 881 -10.58 10.84 -58.36
C LEU A 881 -9.24 10.81 -59.09
N TYR A 882 -9.25 10.82 -60.43
CA TYR A 882 -8.00 10.90 -61.18
C TYR A 882 -7.29 12.23 -61.01
N LYS A 883 -8.03 13.33 -60.90
CA LYS A 883 -7.45 14.67 -60.63
C LYS A 883 -6.74 14.67 -59.28
N ASP A 884 -7.42 14.24 -58.24
CA ASP A 884 -6.86 14.18 -56.89
C ASP A 884 -5.63 13.26 -56.81
N ALA A 885 -5.72 12.04 -57.38
CA ALA A 885 -4.57 11.14 -57.44
C ALA A 885 -3.39 11.71 -58.25
N ALA A 886 -3.67 12.39 -59.37
CA ALA A 886 -2.66 13.00 -60.24
C ALA A 886 -1.95 14.20 -59.59
N GLU A 887 -2.68 15.03 -58.85
CA GLU A 887 -2.16 16.14 -58.05
C GLU A 887 -1.26 15.62 -56.92
N ASN A 888 -1.60 14.47 -56.34
CA ASN A 888 -0.76 13.70 -55.41
C ASN A 888 0.30 12.81 -56.09
N LYS A 889 0.68 13.14 -57.35
CA LYS A 889 1.80 12.55 -58.10
C LYS A 889 1.63 11.09 -58.53
N CYS A 890 0.41 10.55 -58.58
CA CYS A 890 0.16 9.25 -59.22
C CYS A 890 0.36 9.34 -60.74
N VAL A 891 1.46 8.77 -61.24
CA VAL A 891 1.90 8.86 -62.64
C VAL A 891 0.87 8.28 -63.63
N ILE A 892 0.22 7.18 -63.26
CA ILE A 892 -0.81 6.54 -64.11
C ILE A 892 -2.05 7.44 -64.14
N ALA A 893 -2.49 7.97 -63.00
CA ALA A 893 -3.62 8.89 -62.93
C ALA A 893 -3.38 10.17 -63.74
N GLN A 894 -2.16 10.74 -63.71
CA GLN A 894 -1.80 11.88 -64.57
C GLN A 894 -2.03 11.59 -66.06
N SER A 895 -1.71 10.36 -66.50
CA SER A 895 -1.92 9.97 -67.91
C SER A 895 -3.40 9.86 -68.25
N TYR A 896 -4.20 9.26 -67.37
CA TYR A 896 -5.64 9.12 -67.59
C TYR A 896 -6.38 10.45 -67.49
N LEU A 897 -5.96 11.33 -66.58
CA LEU A 897 -6.47 12.69 -66.51
C LEU A 897 -6.18 13.47 -67.80
N GLY A 898 -5.01 13.27 -68.41
CA GLY A 898 -4.70 13.80 -69.73
C GLY A 898 -5.69 13.33 -70.80
N ILE A 899 -6.05 12.04 -70.80
CA ILE A 899 -7.05 11.45 -71.71
C ILE A 899 -8.43 12.08 -71.50
N LEU A 900 -8.85 12.25 -70.24
CA LEU A 900 -10.15 12.84 -69.92
C LEU A 900 -10.25 14.30 -70.40
N TYR A 901 -9.22 15.12 -70.19
CA TYR A 901 -9.16 16.47 -70.74
C TYR A 901 -9.08 16.49 -72.26
N GLU A 902 -8.41 15.52 -72.89
CA GLU A 902 -8.31 15.44 -74.36
C GLU A 902 -9.68 15.17 -75.00
N ASN A 903 -10.50 14.33 -74.36
CA ASN A 903 -11.77 13.87 -74.88
C ASN A 903 -12.99 14.63 -74.31
N GLY A 904 -12.81 15.43 -73.27
CA GLY A 904 -13.92 16.10 -72.58
C GLY A 904 -14.81 15.10 -71.82
N GLU A 905 -14.20 14.12 -71.15
CA GLU A 905 -14.93 13.09 -70.41
C GLU A 905 -14.96 13.41 -68.91
N GLY A 906 -16.14 13.69 -68.37
CA GLY A 906 -16.30 14.16 -66.98
C GLY A 906 -15.85 15.62 -66.77
N THR A 907 -15.42 16.29 -67.83
CA THR A 907 -14.96 17.68 -67.86
C THR A 907 -15.08 18.23 -69.29
N GLU A 908 -14.84 19.52 -69.50
CA GLU A 908 -14.77 20.10 -70.84
C GLU A 908 -13.45 19.76 -71.55
N VAL A 909 -13.48 19.67 -72.88
CA VAL A 909 -12.28 19.44 -73.70
C VAL A 909 -11.26 20.56 -73.43
N ASN A 910 -10.07 20.18 -72.96
CA ASN A 910 -8.96 21.11 -72.70
C ASN A 910 -7.63 20.51 -73.13
N LEU A 911 -7.29 20.69 -74.41
CA LEU A 911 -6.08 20.14 -75.01
C LEU A 911 -4.80 20.67 -74.34
N LYS A 912 -4.78 21.92 -73.85
CA LYS A 912 -3.61 22.48 -73.14
C LYS A 912 -3.35 21.72 -71.84
N LYS A 913 -4.40 21.46 -71.05
CA LYS A 913 -4.29 20.66 -69.82
C LYS A 913 -3.97 19.19 -70.12
N ALA A 914 -4.50 18.62 -71.20
CA ALA A 914 -4.16 17.27 -71.64
C ALA A 914 -2.65 17.13 -71.89
N ILE A 915 -2.06 18.04 -72.69
CA ILE A 915 -0.62 18.07 -72.96
C ILE A 915 0.21 18.29 -71.69
N TYR A 916 -0.24 19.19 -70.81
CA TYR A 916 0.42 19.43 -69.52
C TYR A 916 0.55 18.14 -68.69
N TRP A 917 -0.55 17.41 -68.51
CA TRP A 917 -0.55 16.18 -67.73
C TRP A 917 0.19 15.04 -68.41
N TYR A 918 0.10 14.92 -69.73
CA TYR A 918 0.90 13.96 -70.46
C TYR A 918 2.40 14.24 -70.32
N ASN A 919 2.84 15.50 -70.38
CA ASN A 919 4.27 15.83 -70.19
C ASN A 919 4.75 15.42 -68.79
N ARG A 920 4.02 15.78 -67.72
CA ARG A 920 4.39 15.39 -66.34
C ARG A 920 4.47 13.88 -66.17
N ALA A 921 3.50 13.13 -66.71
CA ALA A 921 3.53 11.68 -66.64
C ALA A 921 4.66 11.07 -67.48
N ALA A 922 4.95 11.63 -68.65
CA ALA A 922 6.02 11.18 -69.54
C ALA A 922 7.43 11.46 -68.98
N GLU A 923 7.63 12.58 -68.28
CA GLU A 923 8.84 12.91 -67.52
C GLU A 923 9.13 11.89 -66.43
N ASN A 924 8.07 11.34 -65.80
CA ASN A 924 8.15 10.24 -64.84
C ASN A 924 8.13 8.86 -65.51
N GLY A 925 8.37 8.79 -66.83
CA GLY A 925 8.52 7.54 -67.56
C GLY A 925 7.23 6.81 -67.91
N CYS A 926 6.05 7.46 -67.94
CA CYS A 926 4.82 6.76 -68.31
C CYS A 926 4.71 6.47 -69.81
N LYS A 927 4.76 5.18 -70.19
CA LYS A 927 4.56 4.72 -71.57
C LYS A 927 3.24 5.16 -72.21
N ILE A 928 2.15 5.24 -71.44
CA ILE A 928 0.82 5.64 -71.96
C ILE A 928 0.84 7.12 -72.35
N ALA A 929 1.34 7.98 -71.45
CA ALA A 929 1.46 9.40 -71.74
C ALA A 929 2.42 9.68 -72.90
N GLN A 930 3.55 8.96 -72.99
CA GLN A 930 4.47 9.07 -74.12
C GLN A 930 3.80 8.67 -75.44
N TYR A 931 3.02 7.59 -75.46
CA TYR A 931 2.24 7.21 -76.64
C TYR A 931 1.24 8.31 -77.05
N ASN A 932 0.49 8.85 -76.08
CA ASN A 932 -0.49 9.90 -76.35
C ASN A 932 0.16 11.22 -76.80
N LEU A 933 1.31 11.61 -76.24
CA LEU A 933 2.12 12.73 -76.73
C LEU A 933 2.61 12.49 -78.15
N GLY A 934 3.07 11.27 -78.45
CA GLY A 934 3.47 10.88 -79.80
C GLY A 934 2.33 11.09 -80.79
N ASN A 935 1.10 10.70 -80.41
CA ASN A 935 -0.09 10.96 -81.21
C ASN A 935 -0.38 12.47 -81.35
N CYS A 936 -0.31 13.23 -80.26
CA CYS A 936 -0.54 14.68 -80.29
C CYS A 936 0.44 15.40 -81.23
N TYR A 937 1.73 15.06 -81.17
CA TYR A 937 2.75 15.60 -82.07
C TYR A 937 2.57 15.15 -83.53
N LYS A 938 2.13 13.91 -83.76
CA LYS A 938 1.87 13.37 -85.11
C LYS A 938 0.76 14.12 -85.83
N VAL A 939 -0.32 14.48 -85.14
CA VAL A 939 -1.49 15.15 -85.74
C VAL A 939 -1.56 16.66 -85.49
N GLY A 940 -0.73 17.20 -84.58
CA GLY A 940 -0.79 18.60 -84.16
C GLY A 940 -1.97 18.92 -83.21
N LYS A 941 -2.41 17.95 -82.40
CA LYS A 941 -3.56 18.11 -81.50
C LYS A 941 -3.11 18.73 -80.18
N GLY A 942 -3.50 19.97 -79.91
CA GLY A 942 -3.15 20.70 -78.68
C GLY A 942 -1.69 21.19 -78.60
N ILE A 943 -0.85 20.76 -79.53
CA ILE A 943 0.56 21.12 -79.67
C ILE A 943 0.92 21.21 -81.16
N LYS A 944 1.93 22.01 -81.51
CA LYS A 944 2.39 22.11 -82.91
C LYS A 944 2.85 20.73 -83.42
N LYS A 945 2.39 20.37 -84.63
CA LYS A 945 2.80 19.11 -85.29
C LYS A 945 4.33 19.05 -85.41
N ASP A 946 4.91 17.91 -85.04
CA ASP A 946 6.35 17.64 -85.08
C ASP A 946 6.59 16.13 -85.21
N ASP A 947 6.88 15.67 -86.43
CA ASP A 947 7.02 14.25 -86.72
C ASP A 947 8.27 13.63 -86.05
N VAL A 948 9.32 14.42 -85.80
CA VAL A 948 10.55 13.96 -85.11
C VAL A 948 10.26 13.70 -83.64
N LYS A 949 9.55 14.63 -82.97
CA LYS A 949 9.12 14.41 -81.59
C LYS A 949 8.12 13.27 -81.47
N ALA A 950 7.19 13.15 -82.42
CA ALA A 950 6.27 12.01 -82.47
C ALA A 950 7.03 10.68 -82.52
N PHE A 951 8.02 10.57 -83.42
CA PHE A 951 8.89 9.41 -83.55
C PHE A 951 9.63 9.08 -82.24
N MET A 952 10.24 10.09 -81.59
CA MET A 952 10.97 9.89 -80.34
C MET A 952 10.06 9.38 -79.21
N HIS A 953 8.86 9.94 -79.07
CA HIS A 953 7.89 9.50 -78.06
C HIS A 953 7.38 8.08 -78.33
N PHE A 954 7.07 7.72 -79.58
CA PHE A 954 6.69 6.35 -79.93
C PHE A 954 7.83 5.37 -79.65
N ARG A 955 9.08 5.72 -79.97
CA ARG A 955 10.25 4.89 -79.67
C ARG A 955 10.39 4.64 -78.16
N THR A 956 10.33 5.68 -77.34
CA THR A 956 10.50 5.56 -75.88
C THR A 956 9.38 4.72 -75.27
N SER A 957 8.12 4.94 -75.67
CA SER A 957 6.98 4.15 -75.21
C SER A 957 7.03 2.69 -75.68
N ALA A 958 7.45 2.45 -76.93
CA ALA A 958 7.62 1.12 -77.50
C ALA A 958 8.72 0.31 -76.79
N ASN A 959 9.84 0.95 -76.44
CA ASN A 959 10.93 0.34 -75.68
C ASN A 959 10.49 -0.10 -74.27
N GLN A 960 9.51 0.61 -73.68
CA GLN A 960 8.85 0.21 -72.43
C GLN A 960 7.74 -0.84 -72.64
N GLY A 961 7.56 -1.31 -73.87
CA GLY A 961 6.67 -2.41 -74.22
C GLY A 961 5.22 -2.02 -74.51
N HIS A 962 4.89 -0.74 -74.71
CA HIS A 962 3.53 -0.33 -75.11
C HIS A 962 3.21 -0.80 -76.54
N VAL A 963 2.19 -1.64 -76.68
CA VAL A 963 1.93 -2.39 -77.92
C VAL A 963 1.49 -1.47 -79.06
N ASP A 964 0.62 -0.49 -78.81
CA ASP A 964 0.19 0.46 -79.84
C ASP A 964 1.30 1.44 -80.22
N ALA A 965 2.21 1.76 -79.28
CA ALA A 965 3.37 2.59 -79.59
C ALA A 965 4.37 1.82 -80.45
N LEU A 966 4.52 0.51 -80.22
CA LEU A 966 5.37 -0.36 -81.03
C LEU A 966 4.84 -0.49 -82.46
N PHE A 967 3.50 -0.54 -82.63
CA PHE A 967 2.87 -0.46 -83.94
C PHE A 967 3.11 0.90 -84.61
N GLU A 968 2.84 2.01 -83.92
CA GLU A 968 3.08 3.35 -84.47
C GLU A 968 4.55 3.60 -84.81
N PHE A 969 5.47 3.07 -84.00
CA PHE A 969 6.91 3.12 -84.24
C PHE A 969 7.31 2.35 -85.51
N GLY A 970 6.73 1.16 -85.73
CA GLY A 970 6.86 0.43 -86.98
C GLY A 970 6.30 1.22 -88.17
N ARG A 971 5.17 1.91 -87.98
CA ARG A 971 4.55 2.77 -89.00
C ARG A 971 5.41 3.98 -89.36
N CYS A 972 6.13 4.56 -88.39
CA CYS A 972 7.09 5.62 -88.67
C CYS A 972 8.18 5.15 -89.64
N TYR A 973 8.75 3.96 -89.44
CA TYR A 973 9.74 3.42 -90.36
C TYR A 973 9.16 2.98 -91.71
N ASN A 974 7.93 2.45 -91.73
CA ASN A 974 7.29 2.04 -92.99
C ASN A 974 7.01 3.23 -93.93
N ASN A 975 6.65 4.38 -93.34
CA ASN A 975 6.17 5.55 -94.06
C ASN A 975 7.13 6.75 -94.04
N GLY A 976 8.25 6.69 -93.31
CA GLY A 976 9.20 7.80 -93.17
C GLY A 976 8.72 8.96 -92.28
N ILE A 977 7.93 8.67 -91.23
CA ILE A 977 7.39 9.71 -90.33
C ILE A 977 8.44 10.01 -89.26
N GLY A 978 9.07 11.19 -89.33
CA GLY A 978 10.09 11.65 -88.38
C GLY A 978 11.42 10.89 -88.47
N THR A 979 11.58 10.03 -89.49
CA THR A 979 12.77 9.21 -89.75
C THR A 979 12.82 8.81 -91.23
N TYR A 980 13.88 8.14 -91.67
CA TYR A 980 13.97 7.59 -93.04
C TYR A 980 13.13 6.32 -93.19
N ILE A 981 12.73 6.00 -94.41
CA ILE A 981 11.97 4.78 -94.71
C ILE A 981 12.87 3.55 -94.52
N ASP A 982 12.47 2.64 -93.63
CA ASP A 982 13.14 1.36 -93.37
C ASP A 982 12.12 0.25 -93.18
N LYS A 983 11.80 -0.46 -94.27
CA LYS A 983 10.77 -1.49 -94.27
C LYS A 983 11.19 -2.77 -93.54
N ALA A 984 12.49 -3.06 -93.47
CA ALA A 984 13.00 -4.22 -92.73
C ALA A 984 12.84 -3.98 -91.22
N LYS A 985 13.15 -2.77 -90.75
CA LYS A 985 12.94 -2.40 -89.36
C LYS A 985 11.46 -2.27 -89.00
N ALA A 986 10.64 -1.74 -89.90
CA ALA A 986 9.19 -1.75 -89.74
C ALA A 986 8.63 -3.16 -89.57
N PHE A 987 9.11 -4.12 -90.38
CA PHE A 987 8.74 -5.53 -90.29
C PHE A 987 9.06 -6.13 -88.90
N GLU A 988 10.28 -5.93 -88.37
CA GLU A 988 10.65 -6.46 -87.05
C GLU A 988 9.81 -5.87 -85.91
N LEU A 989 9.49 -4.57 -85.98
CA LEU A 989 8.63 -3.90 -85.00
C LEU A 989 7.19 -4.40 -85.09
N TYR A 990 6.64 -4.54 -86.31
CA TYR A 990 5.31 -5.12 -86.51
C TYR A 990 5.23 -6.57 -86.07
N LYS A 991 6.25 -7.39 -86.34
CA LYS A 991 6.33 -8.77 -85.86
C LYS A 991 6.30 -8.84 -84.34
N THR A 992 7.03 -7.96 -83.67
CA THR A 992 7.05 -7.88 -82.21
C THR A 992 5.69 -7.43 -81.66
N ALA A 993 5.07 -6.41 -82.23
CA ALA A 993 3.73 -5.94 -81.85
C ALA A 993 2.64 -6.98 -82.12
N ALA A 994 2.73 -7.71 -83.24
CA ALA A 994 1.79 -8.74 -83.65
C ALA A 994 1.84 -9.96 -82.72
N LYS A 995 3.05 -10.36 -82.28
CA LYS A 995 3.24 -11.38 -81.24
C LYS A 995 2.63 -10.97 -79.90
N LYS A 996 2.70 -9.69 -79.55
CA LYS A 996 2.04 -9.10 -78.37
C LYS A 996 0.53 -8.83 -78.56
N GLY A 997 -0.05 -9.23 -79.70
CA GLY A 997 -1.50 -9.19 -79.93
C GLY A 997 -2.03 -7.99 -80.70
N SER A 998 -1.19 -7.08 -81.20
CA SER A 998 -1.68 -5.93 -81.98
C SER A 998 -2.36 -6.37 -83.28
N ARG A 999 -3.68 -6.19 -83.37
CA ARG A 999 -4.47 -6.51 -84.57
C ARG A 999 -4.06 -5.69 -85.79
N PHE A 1000 -3.63 -4.45 -85.57
CA PHE A 1000 -3.14 -3.57 -86.64
C PHE A 1000 -1.78 -4.02 -87.15
N ALA A 1001 -0.85 -4.37 -86.25
CA ALA A 1001 0.44 -4.92 -86.66
C ALA A 1001 0.30 -6.28 -87.37
N GLN A 1002 -0.64 -7.13 -86.92
CA GLN A 1002 -0.94 -8.39 -87.60
C GLN A 1002 -1.44 -8.15 -89.04
N ASN A 1003 -2.30 -7.14 -89.27
CA ASN A 1003 -2.71 -6.76 -90.62
C ASN A 1003 -1.54 -6.26 -91.47
N GLU A 1004 -0.75 -5.33 -90.94
CA GLU A 1004 0.39 -4.77 -91.68
C GLU A 1004 1.43 -5.84 -92.02
N LEU A 1005 1.70 -6.76 -91.09
CA LEU A 1005 2.58 -7.90 -91.33
C LEU A 1005 2.06 -8.79 -92.48
N GLY A 1006 0.75 -9.04 -92.52
CA GLY A 1006 0.12 -9.74 -93.64
C GLY A 1006 0.32 -9.02 -94.97
N THR A 1007 0.25 -7.69 -94.98
CA THR A 1007 0.48 -6.85 -96.17
C THR A 1007 1.94 -6.83 -96.61
N LEU A 1008 2.90 -6.81 -95.68
CA LEU A 1008 4.33 -6.86 -96.00
C LEU A 1008 4.71 -8.21 -96.63
N TYR A 1009 4.24 -9.32 -96.04
CA TYR A 1009 4.42 -10.67 -96.59
C TYR A 1009 3.76 -10.84 -97.96
N LYS A 1010 2.54 -10.32 -98.16
CA LYS A 1010 1.84 -10.40 -99.45
C LYS A 1010 2.61 -9.73 -100.58
N ASN A 1011 3.24 -8.60 -100.27
CA ASN A 1011 3.88 -7.73 -101.26
C ASN A 1011 5.41 -7.93 -101.36
N GLY A 1012 6.04 -8.71 -100.48
CA GLY A 1012 7.50 -8.85 -100.42
C GLY A 1012 8.23 -7.55 -100.08
N LYS A 1013 7.64 -6.71 -99.22
CA LYS A 1013 8.18 -5.38 -98.88
C LYS A 1013 8.88 -5.44 -97.52
N GLY A 1014 10.21 -5.32 -97.49
CA GLY A 1014 11.02 -5.41 -96.26
C GLY A 1014 11.23 -6.84 -95.75
N ILE A 1015 10.69 -7.83 -96.44
CA ILE A 1015 10.84 -9.27 -96.23
C ILE A 1015 10.57 -9.99 -97.55
N GLU A 1016 11.01 -11.24 -97.71
CA GLU A 1016 10.65 -12.07 -98.86
C GLU A 1016 9.13 -12.28 -98.94
N LYS A 1017 8.61 -12.35 -100.17
CA LYS A 1017 7.17 -12.53 -100.43
C LYS A 1017 6.74 -13.93 -100.00
N ASP A 1018 5.82 -14.01 -99.05
CA ASP A 1018 5.23 -15.26 -98.59
C ASP A 1018 3.70 -15.11 -98.46
N LEU A 1019 2.98 -15.68 -99.42
CA LEU A 1019 1.52 -15.62 -99.44
C LEU A 1019 0.87 -16.48 -98.34
N LYS A 1020 1.54 -17.54 -97.86
CA LYS A 1020 1.00 -18.39 -96.79
C LYS A 1020 1.03 -17.64 -95.47
N GLU A 1021 2.17 -17.03 -95.14
CA GLU A 1021 2.31 -16.17 -93.96
C GLU A 1021 1.39 -14.96 -94.03
N ALA A 1022 1.23 -14.34 -95.20
CA ALA A 1022 0.28 -13.23 -95.39
C ALA A 1022 -1.14 -13.61 -94.94
N ILE A 1023 -1.63 -14.77 -95.40
CA ILE A 1023 -2.96 -15.28 -95.04
C ILE A 1023 -3.04 -15.68 -93.57
N PHE A 1024 -1.98 -16.27 -93.00
CA PHE A 1024 -1.93 -16.59 -91.57
C PHE A 1024 -2.14 -15.35 -90.70
N TRP A 1025 -1.38 -14.28 -90.97
CA TRP A 1025 -1.47 -13.05 -90.19
C TRP A 1025 -2.77 -12.30 -90.42
N TYR A 1026 -3.30 -12.27 -91.65
CA TYR A 1026 -4.62 -11.71 -91.90
C TYR A 1026 -5.73 -12.48 -91.17
N LYS A 1027 -5.69 -13.82 -91.13
CA LYS A 1027 -6.65 -14.63 -90.35
C LYS A 1027 -6.56 -14.33 -88.86
N LYS A 1028 -5.34 -14.19 -88.32
CA LYS A 1028 -5.13 -13.85 -86.90
C LYS A 1028 -5.66 -12.45 -86.57
N ALA A 1029 -5.35 -11.46 -87.40
CA ALA A 1029 -5.88 -10.09 -87.28
C ALA A 1029 -7.41 -10.05 -87.39
N SER A 1030 -7.98 -10.82 -88.33
CA SER A 1030 -9.43 -10.95 -88.54
C SER A 1030 -10.15 -11.57 -87.34
N LYS A 1031 -9.57 -12.62 -86.72
CA LYS A 1031 -10.06 -13.22 -85.47
C LYS A 1031 -10.04 -12.20 -84.32
N ASN A 1032 -9.07 -11.30 -84.31
CA ASN A 1032 -8.97 -10.18 -83.36
C ASN A 1032 -9.79 -8.94 -83.79
N GLY A 1033 -10.75 -9.09 -84.71
CA GLY A 1033 -11.66 -8.02 -85.11
C GLY A 1033 -11.02 -6.88 -85.92
N CYS A 1034 -9.99 -7.15 -86.72
CA CYS A 1034 -9.44 -6.15 -87.63
C CYS A 1034 -10.27 -6.08 -88.93
N LYS A 1035 -11.07 -5.02 -89.08
CA LYS A 1035 -11.89 -4.80 -90.29
C LYS A 1035 -11.09 -4.72 -91.58
N VAL A 1036 -9.90 -4.11 -91.56
CA VAL A 1036 -9.01 -4.04 -92.73
C VAL A 1036 -8.48 -5.42 -93.12
N ALA A 1037 -8.11 -6.26 -92.13
CA ALA A 1037 -7.66 -7.62 -92.40
C ALA A 1037 -8.79 -8.51 -92.95
N GLN A 1038 -10.03 -8.32 -92.47
CA GLN A 1038 -11.20 -8.99 -93.02
C GLN A 1038 -11.42 -8.58 -94.48
N TYR A 1039 -11.35 -7.28 -94.81
CA TYR A 1039 -11.40 -6.82 -96.20
C TYR A 1039 -10.26 -7.41 -97.06
N ASN A 1040 -9.04 -7.42 -96.54
CA ASN A 1040 -7.87 -8.01 -97.22
C ASN A 1040 -8.05 -9.52 -97.48
N LEU A 1041 -8.62 -10.27 -96.53
CA LEU A 1041 -9.00 -11.67 -96.74
C LEU A 1041 -10.10 -11.81 -97.79
N GLY A 1042 -11.09 -10.91 -97.78
CA GLY A 1042 -12.11 -10.82 -98.82
C GLY A 1042 -11.48 -10.71 -100.20
N ASN A 1043 -10.52 -9.79 -100.37
CA ASN A 1043 -9.75 -9.64 -101.61
C ASN A 1043 -8.94 -10.90 -101.95
N CYS A 1044 -8.26 -11.51 -100.97
CA CYS A 1044 -7.51 -12.75 -101.21
C CYS A 1044 -8.40 -13.89 -101.70
N TYR A 1045 -9.59 -14.09 -101.13
CA TYR A 1045 -10.54 -15.10 -101.62
C TYR A 1045 -11.20 -14.72 -102.94
N ASN A 1046 -11.47 -13.44 -103.18
CA ASN A 1046 -12.09 -12.97 -104.43
C ASN A 1046 -11.18 -13.19 -105.64
N TYR A 1047 -9.88 -12.92 -105.46
CA TYR A 1047 -8.88 -13.00 -106.54
C TYR A 1047 -8.01 -14.27 -106.51
N GLY A 1048 -8.18 -15.15 -105.51
CA GLY A 1048 -7.39 -16.37 -105.38
C GLY A 1048 -5.92 -16.14 -104.97
N VAL A 1049 -5.64 -15.07 -104.23
CA VAL A 1049 -4.27 -14.69 -103.82
C VAL A 1049 -3.91 -15.39 -102.50
N GLY A 1050 -3.03 -16.40 -102.57
CA GLY A 1050 -2.57 -17.17 -101.40
C GLY A 1050 -3.59 -18.16 -100.83
N VAL A 1051 -4.80 -18.21 -101.41
CA VAL A 1051 -5.90 -19.13 -101.07
C VAL A 1051 -6.65 -19.52 -102.34
N LYS A 1052 -7.36 -20.66 -102.33
CA LYS A 1052 -8.25 -21.03 -103.44
C LYS A 1052 -9.36 -19.98 -103.58
N LYS A 1053 -9.57 -19.49 -104.81
CA LYS A 1053 -10.63 -18.51 -105.15
C LYS A 1053 -11.98 -19.00 -104.64
N SER A 1054 -12.72 -18.14 -103.94
CA SER A 1054 -14.04 -18.45 -103.37
C SER A 1054 -14.85 -17.17 -103.17
N GLU A 1055 -15.84 -16.97 -104.03
CA GLU A 1055 -16.76 -15.83 -103.95
C GLU A 1055 -17.61 -15.84 -102.67
N ILE A 1056 -17.98 -17.04 -102.19
CA ILE A 1056 -18.74 -17.21 -100.95
C ILE A 1056 -17.93 -16.72 -99.75
N LYS A 1057 -16.66 -17.15 -99.63
CA LYS A 1057 -15.78 -16.70 -98.53
C LYS A 1057 -15.42 -15.23 -98.67
N ALA A 1058 -15.21 -14.74 -99.89
CA ALA A 1058 -14.98 -13.32 -100.14
C ALA A 1058 -16.15 -12.48 -99.61
N PHE A 1059 -17.39 -12.84 -99.98
CA PHE A 1059 -18.61 -12.21 -99.49
C PHE A 1059 -18.70 -12.21 -97.96
N GLU A 1060 -18.44 -13.34 -97.30
CA GLU A 1060 -18.48 -13.43 -95.83
C GLU A 1060 -17.51 -12.47 -95.14
N TYR A 1061 -16.28 -12.36 -95.64
CA TYR A 1061 -15.29 -11.47 -95.08
C TYR A 1061 -15.56 -9.99 -95.39
N TYR A 1062 -16.05 -9.67 -96.59
CA TYR A 1062 -16.51 -8.32 -96.90
C TYR A 1062 -17.69 -7.92 -96.02
N LYS A 1063 -18.66 -8.82 -95.79
CA LYS A 1063 -19.76 -8.57 -94.87
C LYS A 1063 -19.27 -8.29 -93.45
N LYS A 1064 -18.42 -9.15 -92.89
CA LYS A 1064 -17.83 -8.95 -91.55
C LYS A 1064 -17.12 -7.61 -91.40
N SER A 1065 -16.43 -7.16 -92.44
CA SER A 1065 -15.72 -5.86 -92.46
C SER A 1065 -16.68 -4.68 -92.63
N SER A 1066 -17.71 -4.84 -93.47
CA SER A 1066 -18.79 -3.87 -93.71
C SER A 1066 -19.64 -3.64 -92.47
N ASP A 1067 -19.94 -4.70 -91.70
CA ASP A 1067 -20.67 -4.64 -90.44
C ASP A 1067 -19.90 -3.84 -89.36
N GLN A 1068 -18.60 -3.57 -89.59
CA GLN A 1068 -17.74 -2.70 -88.78
C GLN A 1068 -17.47 -1.34 -89.46
N ASP A 1069 -18.35 -0.94 -90.38
CA ASP A 1069 -18.29 0.32 -91.11
C ASP A 1069 -16.99 0.56 -91.88
N TYR A 1070 -16.43 -0.48 -92.51
CA TYR A 1070 -15.30 -0.30 -93.42
C TYR A 1070 -15.77 0.06 -94.83
N PHE A 1071 -15.44 1.28 -95.29
CA PHE A 1071 -15.93 1.84 -96.55
C PHE A 1071 -15.62 0.97 -97.77
N ASP A 1072 -14.35 0.54 -97.96
CA ASP A 1072 -14.00 -0.28 -99.13
C ASP A 1072 -14.72 -1.63 -99.13
N ALA A 1073 -15.00 -2.18 -97.95
CA ALA A 1073 -15.79 -3.41 -97.83
C ALA A 1073 -17.27 -3.17 -98.15
N GLN A 1074 -17.84 -2.02 -97.74
CA GLN A 1074 -19.20 -1.61 -98.11
C GLN A 1074 -19.35 -1.49 -99.63
N VAL A 1075 -18.36 -0.88 -100.30
CA VAL A 1075 -18.32 -0.78 -101.78
C VAL A 1075 -18.24 -2.16 -102.42
N LYS A 1076 -17.32 -3.04 -101.98
CA LYS A 1076 -17.23 -4.39 -102.53
C LYS A 1076 -18.49 -5.21 -102.27
N LEU A 1077 -19.06 -5.13 -101.08
CA LEU A 1077 -20.27 -5.86 -100.70
C LEU A 1077 -21.48 -5.41 -101.54
N LYS A 1078 -21.59 -4.10 -101.82
CA LYS A 1078 -22.60 -3.58 -102.76
C LYS A 1078 -22.45 -4.21 -104.14
N CYS A 1079 -21.23 -4.27 -104.71
CA CYS A 1079 -21.00 -4.93 -106.00
C CYS A 1079 -21.45 -6.41 -105.99
N PHE A 1080 -21.26 -7.13 -104.88
CA PHE A 1080 -21.77 -8.50 -104.73
C PHE A 1080 -23.30 -8.57 -104.70
N TYR A 1081 -23.98 -7.59 -104.11
CA TYR A 1081 -25.45 -7.51 -104.10
C TYR A 1081 -26.04 -7.08 -105.45
N ASP A 1082 -25.33 -6.25 -106.21
CA ASP A 1082 -25.75 -5.81 -107.56
C ASP A 1082 -25.54 -6.91 -108.60
N TYR A 1083 -24.38 -7.56 -108.60
CA TYR A 1083 -23.92 -8.38 -109.72
C TYR A 1083 -23.52 -9.82 -109.33
N GLY A 1084 -23.19 -10.08 -108.07
CA GLY A 1084 -22.62 -11.35 -107.59
C GLY A 1084 -23.62 -12.48 -107.35
N PRO A 1085 -23.17 -13.64 -106.84
CA PRO A 1085 -24.00 -14.84 -106.64
C PRO A 1085 -25.03 -14.74 -105.49
N LYS A 1086 -24.95 -13.70 -104.65
CA LYS A 1086 -25.91 -13.42 -103.55
C LYS A 1086 -26.65 -12.10 -103.80
N ARG A 1087 -27.26 -11.93 -104.98
CA ARG A 1087 -27.94 -10.67 -105.35
C ARG A 1087 -29.05 -10.33 -104.37
N ASP A 1088 -29.10 -9.06 -103.97
CA ASP A 1088 -30.11 -8.53 -103.04
C ASP A 1088 -30.28 -7.03 -103.30
N LYS A 1089 -31.27 -6.68 -104.13
CA LYS A 1089 -31.52 -5.29 -104.56
C LYS A 1089 -31.83 -4.37 -103.38
N ILE A 1090 -32.49 -4.88 -102.34
CA ILE A 1090 -32.86 -4.09 -101.17
C ILE A 1090 -31.59 -3.71 -100.40
N LYS A 1091 -30.75 -4.70 -100.08
CA LYS A 1091 -29.48 -4.45 -99.37
C LYS A 1091 -28.50 -3.59 -100.17
N SER A 1092 -28.48 -3.72 -101.50
CA SER A 1092 -27.68 -2.84 -102.35
C SER A 1092 -28.11 -1.37 -102.21
N VAL A 1093 -29.43 -1.09 -102.25
CA VAL A 1093 -29.96 0.26 -102.08
C VAL A 1093 -29.66 0.82 -100.68
N GLU A 1094 -29.78 -0.01 -99.63
CA GLU A 1094 -29.40 0.38 -98.26
C GLU A 1094 -27.93 0.78 -98.14
N LEU A 1095 -27.02 -0.05 -98.66
CA LEU A 1095 -25.58 0.26 -98.69
C LEU A 1095 -25.29 1.52 -99.52
N ASN A 1096 -26.03 1.74 -100.61
CA ASN A 1096 -25.87 2.93 -101.43
C ASN A 1096 -26.21 4.21 -100.66
N LYS A 1097 -27.22 4.19 -99.80
CA LYS A 1097 -27.56 5.32 -98.90
C LYS A 1097 -26.44 5.57 -97.89
N ILE A 1098 -25.96 4.53 -97.21
CA ILE A 1098 -24.86 4.61 -96.25
C ILE A 1098 -23.58 5.17 -96.90
N LEU A 1099 -23.26 4.73 -98.11
CA LEU A 1099 -22.09 5.21 -98.87
C LEU A 1099 -22.25 6.67 -99.32
N ALA A 1100 -23.47 7.09 -99.67
CA ALA A 1100 -23.77 8.48 -100.04
C ALA A 1100 -23.63 9.43 -98.83
N GLU A 1101 -24.08 9.03 -97.65
CA GLU A 1101 -23.95 9.81 -96.41
C GLU A 1101 -22.48 10.00 -95.99
N LYS A 1102 -21.64 9.00 -96.22
CA LYS A 1102 -20.18 9.08 -95.96
C LYS A 1102 -19.40 9.81 -97.06
N GLY A 1103 -20.00 9.98 -98.23
CA GLY A 1103 -19.34 10.36 -99.48
C GLY A 1103 -19.39 11.84 -99.87
N ASN A 1104 -19.77 12.77 -98.98
CA ASN A 1104 -19.85 14.20 -99.28
C ASN A 1104 -18.48 14.93 -99.27
N GLY A 1105 -17.48 14.27 -99.85
CA GLY A 1105 -16.13 14.79 -99.97
C GLY A 1105 -15.22 14.01 -100.93
N PHE A 1106 -15.75 13.20 -101.85
CA PHE A 1106 -15.07 12.71 -103.06
C PHE A 1106 -16.09 12.01 -103.96
N VAL A 1107 -16.92 12.79 -104.66
CA VAL A 1107 -17.68 12.30 -105.81
C VAL A 1107 -16.70 12.19 -106.99
N GLN A 1108 -16.02 11.05 -107.10
CA GLN A 1108 -15.41 10.60 -108.35
C GLN A 1108 -15.06 9.10 -108.25
N CYS A 1109 -16.06 8.24 -108.41
CA CYS A 1109 -15.89 6.86 -108.88
C CYS A 1109 -17.23 6.23 -109.30
N ILE A 1110 -17.96 6.92 -110.18
CA ILE A 1110 -19.05 6.31 -110.97
C ILE A 1110 -18.68 6.21 -112.46
N ALA A 1111 -17.44 6.52 -112.89
CA ALA A 1111 -17.13 6.53 -114.33
C ALA A 1111 -15.70 6.11 -114.77
N GLN A 1112 -15.02 5.20 -114.06
CA GLN A 1112 -13.72 4.66 -114.52
C GLN A 1112 -13.54 3.16 -114.26
N TYR A 1113 -14.46 2.33 -114.75
CA TYR A 1113 -14.20 0.88 -114.88
C TYR A 1113 -14.65 0.26 -116.21
N ASP A 1114 -14.89 1.08 -117.24
CA ASP A 1114 -15.21 0.61 -118.60
C ASP A 1114 -14.22 1.04 -119.70
N LEU A 1115 -13.10 1.69 -119.40
CA LEU A 1115 -12.02 1.87 -120.41
C LEU A 1115 -10.64 2.07 -119.76
N GLY A 1116 -9.74 1.08 -119.98
CA GLY A 1116 -8.28 1.24 -119.86
C GLY A 1116 -7.62 0.51 -118.69
N VAL A 1117 -7.26 -0.77 -118.87
CA VAL A 1117 -5.87 -1.22 -119.11
C VAL A 1117 -5.95 -2.68 -119.60
N ALA A 1118 -6.09 -2.82 -120.92
CA ALA A 1118 -5.31 -3.79 -121.66
C ALA A 1118 -3.92 -3.18 -121.90
N TYR A 1119 -2.88 -4.01 -121.95
CA TYR A 1119 -1.44 -3.73 -122.08
C TYR A 1119 -0.65 -3.44 -120.79
N GLN A 1120 -0.18 -4.50 -120.14
CA GLN A 1120 1.24 -4.88 -120.18
C GLN A 1120 1.45 -6.19 -119.42
N TYR A 1121 1.33 -7.31 -120.12
CA TYR A 1121 2.12 -8.53 -119.91
C TYR A 1121 2.04 -9.32 -121.24
N GLY A 1122 3.06 -9.15 -122.07
CA GLY A 1122 3.48 -10.11 -123.08
C GLY A 1122 4.96 -10.37 -122.80
N ASP A 1123 5.29 -11.66 -122.62
CA ASP A 1123 6.59 -12.29 -122.34
C ASP A 1123 7.47 -11.72 -121.20
#